data_AF-A0A1R3KHW2-F1
#
_entry.id   AF-A0A1R3KHW2-F1
#
_cell.length_a   1.000
_cell.length_b   1.000
_cell.length_c   1.000
_cell.angle_alpha   90.00
_cell.angle_beta   90.00
_cell.angle_gamma   90.00
#
_symmetry.space_group_name_H-M   'P 1'
#
loop_
_entity.id
_entity.type
_entity.pdbx_description
1 polymer ?
#
loop_
_entity_poly.entity_id
_entity_poly.type
_entity_poly.pdbx_seq_one_letter_code
_entity_poly.pdbx_strand_id
1 'polypeptide(L)'
;MSSILRLLVIPHSTSNANDGKDDQEAAEMCIKQLEILKLLRTLLQSGTARCDFDSRNDNGINLKELHVLLLSSYGATLSEVDLEIYSLLNEIESIDSSDSEYFAEVDYLWGNAATKVRKEHEPERCTSSNIMTDTEVVQESRKIKYRENLPVDPKVCAATVLHFPYERTANGIASSSNNLQTDNHKDMIKQYYPSSGNMQRYDPVFIMRFSIHSLSAGYIEPVEFAGLGLLAVAFISMSSPDLGMRKLAYEVLSRFKISLERCQKRKDVTRLRLLLMYMQNGIEEPWQRIPSVIALFAAESSLILLDSVHEYYSTLNKLLMDSSRVNMKEIPLFHDFFHSTAVNFKAQRLWILRLAYAGLNLEDDAWLYIKSSVLETLMSFYTSPLSDNESKKLILQIVKKSVQLHKMALYLVEQCSLFSWLSSILSTYSLVFLKYEKRTFLTELVLVVEVVNEVISSKDITQWLQSCALEQLMELASHLYKLLVSGKKLINEHGTFVNPTLHIITLTLELSQKRQINQPHFTLSLEGLFQIYQAVDEHEIGRHTANAEHGLEAILMSAPPVDIFCMNREKLSSFLMWASSTALKSESKKMFQCKESGLYLPVISEKASQKESLTLKLLRWLTVSIIHGKLSSYFDDWTAKFSDRSNLKTLQSLLECVANGDEKGNKSSFDCKELVAGQVFYLQQCLGTNCGALPSVVSALCILLLCDDSKFAGSDFMLDFRSSIVTLASRICCPPESNPAWRWSFDQPWKDHSTELSDSERIDERHACQKLLVMISNVLWRKSSDFQGLSLQDVENSGVFRWEKSIIETE
;
A
#
# COMPACT_ATOMS: atom_id res chain seq x y z
N MET A 1 -24.08 -15.33 23.21
CA MET A 1 -23.12 -14.24 22.89
C MET A 1 -23.85 -12.91 23.06
N SER A 2 -23.26 -11.88 23.68
CA SER A 2 -24.00 -10.65 24.05
C SER A 2 -23.73 -9.40 23.20
N SER A 3 -22.61 -9.34 22.44
CA SER A 3 -22.29 -8.20 21.56
C SER A 3 -21.26 -8.61 20.49
N ILE A 4 -21.52 -8.27 19.23
CA ILE A 4 -20.65 -8.46 18.05
C ILE A 4 -19.55 -7.42 18.05
N LEU A 5 -19.86 -6.15 18.32
CA LEU A 5 -18.87 -5.06 18.32
C LEU A 5 -17.78 -5.23 19.40
N ARG A 6 -18.02 -6.03 20.44
CA ARG A 6 -17.00 -6.41 21.42
C ARG A 6 -15.96 -7.40 20.87
N LEU A 7 -16.29 -8.16 19.82
CA LEU A 7 -15.39 -9.10 19.16
C LEU A 7 -14.55 -8.46 18.03
N LEU A 8 -14.80 -7.19 17.72
CA LEU A 8 -14.06 -6.46 16.69
C LEU A 8 -12.58 -6.37 17.07
N VAL A 9 -11.74 -7.07 16.31
CA VAL A 9 -10.28 -6.94 16.36
C VAL A 9 -9.86 -5.95 15.29
N ILE A 10 -9.30 -4.83 15.71
CA ILE A 10 -8.79 -3.81 14.79
C ILE A 10 -7.33 -4.12 14.53
N PRO A 11 -6.94 -4.42 13.28
CA PRO A 11 -5.57 -4.80 12.96
C PRO A 11 -4.60 -3.72 13.44
N HIS A 12 -3.59 -4.14 14.21
CA HIS A 12 -2.44 -3.31 14.53
C HIS A 12 -1.36 -3.60 13.50
N SER A 13 -0.67 -2.58 13.00
CA SER A 13 0.35 -2.64 11.94
C SER A 13 1.61 -3.45 12.31
N THR A 14 1.54 -4.30 13.33
CA THR A 14 2.63 -5.14 13.83
C THR A 14 2.13 -6.55 14.12
N SER A 15 1.75 -7.30 13.09
CA SER A 15 1.77 -8.77 13.19
C SER A 15 3.17 -9.25 12.84
N ASN A 16 3.93 -9.60 13.87
CA ASN A 16 5.20 -10.32 13.73
C ASN A 16 4.93 -11.65 13.03
N ALA A 17 5.58 -11.85 11.89
CA ALA A 17 5.49 -13.02 11.03
C ALA A 17 6.21 -14.25 11.63
N ASN A 18 5.71 -14.76 12.76
CA ASN A 18 6.35 -15.89 13.46
C ASN A 18 5.50 -17.16 13.59
N ASP A 19 4.33 -17.24 12.96
CA ASP A 19 3.47 -18.45 12.97
C ASP A 19 3.57 -19.33 11.70
N GLY A 20 4.50 -19.01 10.79
CA GLY A 20 4.49 -19.54 9.41
C GLY A 20 4.85 -21.01 9.19
N LYS A 21 5.02 -21.84 10.24
CA LYS A 21 5.33 -23.27 10.04
C LYS A 21 4.09 -24.16 9.97
N ASP A 22 3.11 -23.95 10.86
CA ASP A 22 1.87 -24.74 10.85
C ASP A 22 0.94 -24.32 9.68
N ASP A 23 0.96 -23.04 9.30
CA ASP A 23 0.18 -22.51 8.18
C ASP A 23 0.62 -23.09 6.82
N GLN A 24 1.89 -23.48 6.67
CA GLN A 24 2.42 -23.95 5.39
C GLN A 24 2.04 -25.42 5.11
N GLU A 25 2.03 -26.29 6.13
CA GLU A 25 1.53 -27.67 5.99
C GLU A 25 0.01 -27.70 5.75
N ALA A 26 -0.73 -26.82 6.42
CA ALA A 26 -2.18 -26.66 6.20
C ALA A 26 -2.47 -26.18 4.77
N ALA A 27 -1.71 -25.22 4.26
CA ALA A 27 -1.84 -24.72 2.89
C ALA A 27 -1.56 -25.81 1.84
N GLU A 28 -0.53 -26.63 2.03
CA GLU A 28 -0.24 -27.76 1.14
C GLU A 28 -1.37 -28.81 1.12
N MET A 29 -2.00 -29.08 2.26
CA MET A 29 -3.17 -29.97 2.31
C MET A 29 -4.38 -29.38 1.59
N CYS A 30 -4.66 -28.08 1.75
CA CYS A 30 -5.75 -27.40 1.04
C CYS A 30 -5.58 -27.49 -0.49
N ILE A 31 -4.35 -27.32 -0.99
CA ILE A 31 -4.06 -27.44 -2.43
C ILE A 31 -4.37 -28.85 -2.93
N LYS A 32 -3.93 -29.89 -2.21
CA LYS A 32 -4.22 -31.30 -2.57
C LYS A 32 -5.72 -31.58 -2.56
N GLN A 33 -6.45 -31.07 -1.58
CA GLN A 33 -7.92 -31.20 -1.53
C GLN A 33 -8.59 -30.54 -2.72
N LEU A 34 -8.16 -29.32 -3.09
CA LEU A 34 -8.68 -28.59 -4.24
C LEU A 34 -8.41 -29.33 -5.57
N GLU A 35 -7.24 -29.95 -5.72
CA GLU A 35 -6.91 -30.79 -6.89
C GLU A 35 -7.85 -32.00 -7.00
N ILE A 36 -8.15 -32.67 -5.89
CA ILE A 36 -9.10 -33.80 -5.86
C ILE A 36 -10.51 -33.34 -6.27
N LEU A 37 -10.97 -32.19 -5.76
CA LEU A 37 -12.29 -31.64 -6.10
C LEU A 37 -12.39 -31.23 -7.57
N LYS A 38 -11.33 -30.63 -8.12
CA LYS A 38 -11.25 -30.30 -9.55
C LYS A 38 -11.26 -31.56 -10.43
N LEU A 39 -10.54 -32.61 -10.03
CA LEU A 39 -10.58 -33.90 -10.72
C LEU A 39 -12.00 -34.48 -10.68
N LEU A 40 -12.66 -34.44 -9.51
CA LEU A 40 -14.06 -34.88 -9.37
C LEU A 40 -15.00 -34.09 -10.30
N ARG A 41 -14.84 -32.77 -10.42
CA ARG A 41 -15.60 -31.95 -11.38
C ARG A 41 -15.42 -32.43 -12.82
N THR A 42 -14.17 -32.66 -13.24
CA THR A 42 -13.90 -33.14 -14.61
C THR A 42 -14.52 -34.51 -14.86
N LEU A 43 -14.52 -35.40 -13.85
CA LEU A 43 -15.15 -36.71 -13.93
C LEU A 43 -16.67 -36.60 -14.05
N LEU A 44 -17.31 -35.72 -13.26
CA LEU A 44 -18.76 -35.46 -13.33
C LEU A 44 -19.18 -34.94 -14.71
N GLN A 45 -18.43 -33.98 -15.27
CA GLN A 45 -18.71 -33.41 -16.60
C GLN A 45 -18.45 -34.40 -17.75
N SER A 46 -17.44 -35.27 -17.61
CA SER A 46 -17.19 -36.34 -18.58
C SER A 46 -18.21 -37.47 -18.52
N GLY A 47 -18.81 -37.69 -17.35
CA GLY A 47 -19.86 -38.68 -17.13
C GLY A 47 -21.20 -38.28 -17.75
N THR A 48 -21.58 -37.00 -17.66
CA THR A 48 -22.79 -36.46 -18.29
C THR A 48 -22.71 -36.45 -19.81
N ALA A 49 -21.53 -36.20 -20.40
CA ALA A 49 -21.33 -36.29 -21.85
C ALA A 49 -21.45 -37.72 -22.42
N ARG A 50 -21.39 -38.76 -21.58
CA ARG A 50 -21.54 -40.17 -21.97
C ARG A 50 -22.98 -40.69 -21.83
N CYS A 51 -23.88 -39.97 -21.18
CA CYS A 51 -25.25 -40.45 -20.91
C CYS A 51 -26.23 -40.39 -22.10
N ASP A 52 -25.84 -39.83 -23.25
CA ASP A 52 -26.68 -39.85 -24.46
C ASP A 52 -26.58 -41.17 -25.26
N PHE A 53 -25.70 -42.10 -24.86
CA PHE A 53 -25.62 -43.44 -25.46
C PHE A 53 -25.54 -44.54 -24.38
N ASP A 54 -26.52 -45.44 -24.42
CA ASP A 54 -26.63 -46.73 -23.73
C ASP A 54 -27.13 -46.75 -22.28
N SER A 55 -28.45 -46.90 -22.17
CA SER A 55 -29.19 -47.38 -21.00
C SER A 55 -28.96 -48.87 -20.72
N ARG A 56 -27.75 -49.28 -20.31
CA ARG A 56 -27.53 -50.58 -19.63
C ARG A 56 -26.12 -50.71 -19.03
N ASN A 57 -25.87 -50.07 -17.88
CA ASN A 57 -24.85 -50.53 -16.93
C ASN A 57 -25.06 -49.85 -15.55
N ASP A 58 -25.24 -50.66 -14.51
CA ASP A 58 -25.43 -50.28 -13.09
C ASP A 58 -24.17 -49.66 -12.42
N ASN A 59 -23.19 -49.19 -13.20
CA ASN A 59 -21.95 -48.59 -12.69
C ASN A 59 -21.98 -47.05 -12.64
N GLY A 60 -23.17 -46.45 -12.63
CA GLY A 60 -23.34 -45.00 -12.51
C GLY A 60 -22.92 -44.51 -11.12
N ILE A 61 -22.25 -43.35 -11.06
CA ILE A 61 -21.94 -42.69 -9.78
C ILE A 61 -23.27 -42.38 -9.08
N ASN A 62 -23.45 -42.86 -7.84
CA ASN A 62 -24.59 -42.50 -7.03
C ASN A 62 -24.48 -41.03 -6.60
N LEU A 63 -25.07 -40.13 -7.39
CA LEU A 63 -25.01 -38.69 -7.19
C LEU A 63 -25.53 -38.26 -5.81
N LYS A 64 -26.55 -38.96 -5.29
CA LYS A 64 -27.09 -38.73 -3.94
C LYS A 64 -26.07 -39.05 -2.85
N GLU A 65 -25.37 -40.17 -2.96
CA GLU A 65 -24.32 -40.54 -1.99
C GLU A 65 -23.12 -39.61 -2.07
N LEU A 66 -22.73 -39.20 -3.28
CA LEU A 66 -21.68 -38.22 -3.49
C LEU A 66 -22.07 -36.85 -2.91
N HIS A 67 -23.31 -36.41 -3.10
CA HIS A 67 -23.84 -35.16 -2.54
C HIS A 67 -23.73 -35.15 -1.01
N VAL A 68 -24.17 -36.23 -0.34
CA VAL A 68 -24.08 -36.33 1.13
C VAL A 68 -22.62 -36.40 1.61
N LEU A 69 -21.73 -37.08 0.87
CA LEU A 69 -20.30 -37.12 1.20
C LEU A 69 -19.67 -35.73 1.11
N LEU A 70 -19.91 -35.00 0.03
CA LEU A 70 -19.42 -33.63 -0.14
C LEU A 70 -19.96 -32.69 0.96
N LEU A 71 -21.25 -32.80 1.28
CA LEU A 71 -21.86 -32.01 2.35
C LEU A 71 -21.30 -32.37 3.75
N SER A 72 -20.86 -33.61 3.96
CA SER A 72 -20.21 -34.02 5.20
C SER A 72 -18.80 -33.47 5.39
N SER A 73 -18.10 -33.18 4.30
CA SER A 73 -16.81 -32.49 4.30
C SER A 73 -16.93 -30.97 4.26
N TYR A 74 -18.13 -30.45 4.00
CA TYR A 74 -18.38 -29.01 3.86
C TYR A 74 -18.42 -28.32 5.23
N GLY A 75 -17.61 -27.28 5.39
CA GLY A 75 -17.54 -26.45 6.61
C GLY A 75 -18.51 -25.26 6.63
N ALA A 76 -19.24 -25.02 5.53
CA ALA A 76 -20.05 -23.82 5.32
C ALA A 76 -19.26 -22.50 5.37
N THR A 77 -17.96 -22.53 5.10
CA THR A 77 -17.08 -21.35 5.13
C THR A 77 -16.78 -20.79 3.74
N LEU A 78 -16.08 -19.66 3.68
CA LEU A 78 -15.58 -19.07 2.44
C LEU A 78 -14.17 -19.54 2.06
N SER A 79 -13.72 -20.69 2.57
CA SER A 79 -12.47 -21.29 2.11
C SER A 79 -12.60 -21.71 0.63
N GLU A 80 -11.49 -21.71 -0.12
CA GLU A 80 -11.51 -22.13 -1.53
C GLU A 80 -12.04 -23.56 -1.70
N VAL A 81 -11.70 -24.44 -0.75
CA VAL A 81 -12.20 -25.83 -0.70
C VAL A 81 -13.71 -25.86 -0.51
N ASP A 82 -14.25 -25.12 0.47
CA ASP A 82 -15.70 -25.09 0.71
C ASP A 82 -16.47 -24.46 -0.46
N LEU A 83 -15.94 -23.40 -1.09
CA LEU A 83 -16.57 -22.79 -2.27
C LEU A 83 -16.65 -23.77 -3.44
N GLU A 84 -15.60 -24.55 -3.67
CA GLU A 84 -15.58 -25.57 -4.72
C GLU A 84 -16.54 -26.73 -4.39
N ILE A 85 -16.57 -27.19 -3.13
CA ILE A 85 -17.55 -28.18 -2.64
C ILE A 85 -18.98 -27.67 -2.89
N TYR A 86 -19.28 -26.44 -2.50
CA TYR A 86 -20.60 -25.85 -2.67
C TYR A 86 -20.99 -25.73 -4.15
N SER A 87 -20.06 -25.35 -5.02
CA SER A 87 -20.31 -25.31 -6.46
C SER A 87 -20.59 -26.70 -7.03
N LEU A 88 -19.85 -27.73 -6.60
CA LEU A 88 -20.09 -29.12 -6.99
C LEU A 88 -21.45 -29.63 -6.51
N LEU A 89 -21.86 -29.28 -5.28
CA LEU A 89 -23.19 -29.64 -4.76
C LEU A 89 -24.32 -29.08 -5.63
N ASN A 90 -24.23 -27.80 -6.02
CA ASN A 90 -25.22 -27.18 -6.92
C ASN A 90 -25.17 -27.79 -8.34
N GLU A 91 -23.98 -28.15 -8.83
CA GLU A 91 -23.82 -28.82 -10.14
C GLU A 91 -24.49 -30.21 -10.13
N ILE A 92 -24.30 -30.98 -9.06
CA ILE A 92 -24.96 -32.29 -8.87
C ILE A 92 -26.49 -32.15 -8.84
N GLU A 93 -27.02 -31.17 -8.08
CA GLU A 93 -28.47 -30.88 -8.06
C GLU A 93 -29.00 -30.44 -9.43
N SER A 94 -28.19 -29.73 -10.23
CA SER A 94 -28.62 -29.31 -11.58
C SER A 94 -28.63 -30.45 -12.61
N ILE A 95 -27.77 -31.47 -12.43
CA ILE A 95 -27.69 -32.65 -13.30
C ILE A 95 -28.86 -33.59 -13.01
N ASP A 96 -29.20 -33.75 -11.74
CA ASP A 96 -30.30 -34.60 -11.31
C ASP A 96 -31.64 -33.85 -11.42
N SER A 97 -32.19 -33.80 -12.63
CA SER A 97 -33.49 -33.18 -12.96
C SER A 97 -34.73 -33.75 -12.23
N SER A 98 -34.54 -34.59 -11.21
CA SER A 98 -35.62 -35.11 -10.37
C SER A 98 -36.07 -34.06 -9.35
N ASP A 99 -37.36 -34.02 -9.02
CA ASP A 99 -37.98 -33.07 -8.05
C ASP A 99 -37.44 -33.18 -6.60
N SER A 100 -36.33 -33.91 -6.35
CA SER A 100 -35.73 -34.05 -5.03
C SER A 100 -34.69 -32.96 -4.75
N GLU A 101 -35.08 -31.96 -3.95
CA GLU A 101 -34.14 -31.01 -3.35
C GLU A 101 -33.24 -31.74 -2.33
N TYR A 102 -32.03 -32.16 -2.75
CA TYR A 102 -31.10 -32.92 -1.93
C TYR A 102 -30.72 -32.18 -0.64
N PHE A 103 -30.53 -30.86 -0.69
CA PHE A 103 -30.33 -30.06 0.51
C PHE A 103 -31.51 -30.12 1.50
N ALA A 104 -32.75 -30.14 1.02
CA ALA A 104 -33.94 -30.18 1.87
C ALA A 104 -34.11 -31.56 2.53
N GLU A 105 -33.72 -32.65 1.85
CA GLU A 105 -33.75 -34.00 2.43
C GLU A 105 -32.86 -34.13 3.68
N VAL A 106 -31.70 -33.48 3.68
CA VAL A 106 -30.72 -33.47 4.79
C VAL A 106 -30.88 -32.25 5.70
N ASP A 107 -32.00 -31.54 5.59
CA ASP A 107 -32.35 -30.36 6.36
C ASP A 107 -31.29 -29.23 6.35
N TYR A 108 -30.52 -29.12 5.26
CA TYR A 108 -29.40 -28.17 5.12
C TYR A 108 -28.33 -28.30 6.23
N LEU A 109 -28.27 -29.42 6.95
CA LEU A 109 -27.22 -29.68 7.93
C LEU A 109 -25.91 -30.03 7.22
N TRP A 110 -24.78 -29.55 7.74
CA TRP A 110 -23.46 -29.71 7.10
C TRP A 110 -22.43 -30.34 8.04
N GLY A 111 -21.28 -30.72 7.49
CA GLY A 111 -20.17 -31.28 8.26
C GLY A 111 -20.55 -32.59 8.94
N ASN A 112 -20.09 -32.76 10.18
CA ASN A 112 -20.41 -33.93 11.00
C ASN A 112 -21.92 -34.10 11.25
N ALA A 113 -22.71 -33.02 11.25
CA ALA A 113 -24.16 -33.10 11.43
C ALA A 113 -24.84 -33.83 10.27
N ALA A 114 -24.41 -33.59 9.03
CA ALA A 114 -24.92 -34.29 7.84
C ALA A 114 -24.69 -35.81 7.94
N THR A 115 -23.52 -36.24 8.46
CA THR A 115 -23.22 -37.68 8.60
C THR A 115 -24.08 -38.40 9.62
N LYS A 116 -24.43 -37.72 10.72
CA LYS A 116 -25.27 -38.29 11.78
C LYS A 116 -26.69 -38.49 11.29
N VAL A 117 -27.24 -37.46 10.64
CA VAL A 117 -28.56 -37.51 10.00
C VAL A 117 -28.62 -38.64 8.98
N ARG A 118 -27.58 -38.84 8.15
CA ARG A 118 -27.51 -39.97 7.21
C ARG A 118 -27.62 -41.33 7.92
N LYS A 119 -26.78 -41.59 8.92
CA LYS A 119 -26.74 -42.89 9.65
C LYS A 119 -28.06 -43.20 10.34
N GLU A 120 -28.81 -42.17 10.72
CA GLU A 120 -30.09 -42.29 11.41
C GLU A 120 -31.29 -42.43 10.46
N HIS A 121 -31.21 -41.92 9.22
CA HIS A 121 -32.26 -42.07 8.20
C HIS A 121 -32.17 -43.39 7.41
N GLU A 122 -31.03 -44.09 7.43
CA GLU A 122 -30.88 -45.43 6.85
C GLU A 122 -31.84 -46.48 7.48
N PRO A 123 -32.01 -46.59 8.81
CA PRO A 123 -32.95 -47.55 9.40
C PRO A 123 -34.43 -47.19 9.22
N GLU A 124 -34.79 -45.90 9.11
CA GLU A 124 -36.19 -45.47 8.92
C GLU A 124 -36.74 -45.87 7.53
N ARG A 125 -35.89 -45.90 6.48
CA ARG A 125 -36.26 -46.36 5.14
C ARG A 125 -36.47 -47.88 5.04
N CYS A 126 -35.83 -48.68 5.90
CA CYS A 126 -36.02 -50.14 5.93
C CYS A 126 -37.27 -50.57 6.72
N THR A 127 -37.91 -49.68 7.47
CA THR A 127 -39.02 -50.03 8.37
C THR A 127 -40.38 -49.45 7.92
N SER A 128 -40.42 -48.64 6.84
CA SER A 128 -41.61 -47.92 6.37
C SER A 128 -42.60 -48.74 5.54
N SER A 129 -42.68 -50.05 5.77
CA SER A 129 -43.86 -50.82 5.37
C SER A 129 -44.66 -51.18 6.62
N ASN A 130 -45.78 -50.47 6.83
CA ASN A 130 -46.92 -50.83 7.70
C ASN A 130 -47.01 -50.31 9.14
N ILE A 131 -46.70 -49.04 9.44
CA ILE A 131 -47.29 -48.40 10.64
C ILE A 131 -47.75 -46.98 10.31
N MET A 132 -49.05 -46.71 10.53
CA MET A 132 -49.66 -45.38 10.53
C MET A 132 -49.15 -44.62 11.74
N THR A 133 -47.92 -44.11 11.68
CA THR A 133 -47.36 -43.23 12.71
C THR A 133 -47.96 -41.84 12.59
N ASP A 134 -48.47 -41.29 13.69
CA ASP A 134 -48.92 -39.90 13.79
C ASP A 134 -47.86 -38.97 13.21
N THR A 135 -48.19 -38.29 12.12
CA THR A 135 -47.31 -37.35 11.40
C THR A 135 -46.75 -36.26 12.30
N GLU A 136 -47.50 -35.86 13.33
CA GLU A 136 -47.06 -34.89 14.34
C GLU A 136 -45.92 -35.42 15.23
N VAL A 137 -45.95 -36.71 15.61
CA VAL A 137 -44.92 -37.33 16.46
C VAL A 137 -43.61 -37.50 15.69
N VAL A 138 -43.69 -37.86 14.41
CA VAL A 138 -42.52 -37.97 13.52
C VAL A 138 -41.89 -36.59 13.30
N GLN A 139 -42.71 -35.55 13.09
CA GLN A 139 -42.22 -34.19 12.89
C GLN A 139 -41.58 -33.59 14.14
N GLU A 140 -42.16 -33.81 15.33
CA GLU A 140 -41.56 -33.37 16.59
C GLU A 140 -40.26 -34.12 16.89
N SER A 141 -40.21 -35.43 16.61
CA SER A 141 -38.98 -36.23 16.74
C SER A 141 -37.87 -35.73 15.80
N ARG A 142 -38.21 -35.41 14.55
CA ARG A 142 -37.26 -34.83 13.57
C ARG A 142 -36.74 -33.47 14.03
N LYS A 143 -37.62 -32.63 14.60
CA LYS A 143 -37.25 -31.33 15.18
C LYS A 143 -36.29 -31.44 16.36
N ILE A 144 -36.50 -32.40 17.27
CA ILE A 144 -35.59 -32.64 18.40
C ILE A 144 -34.20 -33.05 17.88
N LYS A 145 -34.15 -34.04 16.99
CA LYS A 145 -32.88 -34.51 16.37
C LYS A 145 -32.13 -33.40 15.63
N TYR A 146 -32.87 -32.53 14.93
CA TYR A 146 -32.31 -31.37 14.24
C TYR A 146 -31.61 -30.41 15.21
N ARG A 147 -32.27 -30.09 16.33
CA ARG A 147 -31.73 -29.16 17.35
C ARG A 147 -30.52 -29.74 18.08
N GLU A 148 -30.49 -31.05 18.34
CA GLU A 148 -29.34 -31.73 18.95
C GLU A 148 -28.08 -31.72 18.06
N ASN A 149 -28.27 -31.69 16.74
CA ASN A 149 -27.18 -31.76 15.76
C ASN A 149 -26.84 -30.41 15.11
N LEU A 150 -27.33 -29.29 15.66
CA LEU A 150 -27.15 -27.97 15.06
C LEU A 150 -25.66 -27.57 14.96
N PRO A 151 -25.10 -27.38 13.75
CA PRO A 151 -23.67 -27.09 13.56
C PRO A 151 -23.32 -25.59 13.63
N VAL A 152 -24.25 -24.72 14.06
CA VAL A 152 -24.08 -23.27 14.06
C VAL A 152 -23.27 -22.79 15.27
N ASP A 153 -22.07 -22.26 15.03
CA ASP A 153 -21.30 -21.48 16.00
C ASP A 153 -21.65 -19.97 15.97
N PRO A 154 -22.18 -19.39 17.07
CA PRO A 154 -22.47 -17.96 17.18
C PRO A 154 -21.26 -17.03 17.00
N LYS A 155 -20.04 -17.48 17.34
CA LYS A 155 -18.82 -16.69 17.15
C LYS A 155 -18.48 -16.55 15.67
N VAL A 156 -18.67 -17.61 14.89
CA VAL A 156 -18.47 -17.59 13.44
C VAL A 156 -19.55 -16.74 12.76
N CYS A 157 -20.80 -16.77 13.25
CA CYS A 157 -21.84 -15.82 12.82
C CYS A 157 -21.42 -14.36 13.07
N ALA A 158 -20.88 -14.06 14.25
CA ALA A 158 -20.38 -12.71 14.56
C ALA A 158 -19.19 -12.28 13.70
N ALA A 159 -18.24 -13.18 13.46
CA ALA A 159 -17.12 -12.95 12.54
C ALA A 159 -17.63 -12.70 11.11
N THR A 160 -18.65 -13.44 10.68
CA THR A 160 -19.32 -13.25 9.38
C THR A 160 -19.97 -11.87 9.27
N VAL A 161 -20.54 -11.35 10.36
CA VAL A 161 -21.11 -9.99 10.40
C VAL A 161 -20.04 -8.91 10.35
N LEU A 162 -18.97 -9.05 11.14
CA LEU A 162 -17.87 -8.07 11.19
C LEU A 162 -17.04 -8.03 9.90
N HIS A 163 -16.87 -9.18 9.26
CA HIS A 163 -16.06 -9.36 8.06
C HIS A 163 -16.93 -9.86 6.90
N PHE A 164 -18.06 -9.22 6.68
CA PHE A 164 -19.03 -9.62 5.66
C PHE A 164 -18.41 -9.57 4.24
N PRO A 165 -18.57 -10.62 3.42
CA PRO A 165 -17.99 -10.69 2.08
C PRO A 165 -18.84 -9.93 1.05
N TYR A 166 -18.67 -8.61 0.93
CA TYR A 166 -19.48 -7.79 0.02
C TYR A 166 -19.36 -8.18 -1.47
N GLU A 167 -18.29 -8.87 -1.86
CA GLU A 167 -18.06 -9.36 -3.24
C GLU A 167 -18.78 -10.69 -3.55
N ARG A 168 -19.27 -11.40 -2.54
CA ARG A 168 -19.94 -12.69 -2.70
C ARG A 168 -21.33 -12.50 -3.32
N THR A 169 -21.54 -13.11 -4.49
CA THR A 169 -22.84 -13.11 -5.20
C THR A 169 -23.65 -14.37 -4.89
N ALA A 170 -24.98 -14.31 -4.89
CA ALA A 170 -25.83 -15.49 -4.61
C ALA A 170 -25.76 -16.58 -5.70
N ASN A 171 -25.42 -16.22 -6.93
CA ASN A 171 -25.45 -17.14 -8.08
C ASN A 171 -24.13 -17.86 -8.34
N GLY A 172 -23.10 -17.72 -7.49
CA GLY A 172 -21.90 -18.57 -7.51
C GLY A 172 -20.95 -18.44 -8.71
N ILE A 173 -21.34 -17.76 -9.79
CA ILE A 173 -20.49 -17.58 -10.97
C ILE A 173 -19.70 -16.27 -10.80
N ALA A 174 -18.68 -16.29 -9.93
CA ALA A 174 -17.53 -15.44 -10.15
C ALA A 174 -16.67 -16.16 -11.20
N SER A 175 -16.53 -15.56 -12.37
CA SER A 175 -15.80 -16.03 -13.55
C SER A 175 -14.44 -16.67 -13.25
N SER A 176 -14.39 -17.96 -12.98
CA SER A 176 -13.16 -18.77 -13.01
C SER A 176 -12.88 -19.36 -14.40
N SER A 177 -13.70 -19.04 -15.41
CA SER A 177 -13.63 -19.73 -16.70
C SER A 177 -13.03 -18.95 -17.88
N ASN A 178 -12.53 -17.72 -17.72
CA ASN A 178 -12.00 -16.93 -18.87
C ASN A 178 -10.62 -16.27 -18.73
N ASN A 179 -9.81 -16.56 -17.70
CA ASN A 179 -8.42 -16.06 -17.62
C ASN A 179 -7.39 -17.19 -17.52
N LEU A 180 -7.59 -18.30 -18.25
CA LEU A 180 -6.52 -19.26 -18.53
C LEU A 180 -5.68 -18.73 -19.70
N GLN A 181 -4.79 -17.78 -19.42
CA GLN A 181 -3.48 -17.58 -20.08
C GLN A 181 -2.83 -16.31 -19.55
N THR A 182 -1.99 -16.43 -18.51
CA THR A 182 -0.63 -15.84 -18.51
C THR A 182 0.18 -16.40 -17.35
N ASP A 183 1.37 -16.89 -17.69
CA ASP A 183 2.36 -17.44 -16.77
C ASP A 183 2.75 -16.44 -15.67
N ASN A 184 2.65 -16.88 -14.41
CA ASN A 184 3.61 -16.64 -13.31
C ASN A 184 3.02 -17.12 -11.98
N HIS A 185 3.18 -18.41 -11.69
CA HIS A 185 2.63 -19.11 -10.52
C HIS A 185 3.16 -18.66 -9.14
N LYS A 186 4.03 -17.63 -9.06
CA LYS A 186 4.55 -17.10 -7.78
C LYS A 186 4.07 -15.69 -7.44
N ASP A 187 3.60 -14.90 -8.41
CA ASP A 187 3.17 -13.52 -8.18
C ASP A 187 1.66 -13.37 -7.99
N MET A 188 0.85 -14.32 -8.50
CA MET A 188 -0.61 -14.37 -8.21
C MET A 188 -0.94 -14.66 -6.74
N ILE A 189 -0.02 -15.30 -6.00
CA ILE A 189 -0.25 -15.71 -4.61
C ILE A 189 -0.22 -14.49 -3.66
N LYS A 190 0.31 -13.33 -4.08
CA LYS A 190 0.37 -12.13 -3.20
C LYS A 190 -0.84 -11.20 -3.30
N GLN A 191 -1.69 -11.31 -4.33
CA GLN A 191 -2.78 -10.37 -4.54
C GLN A 191 -4.13 -10.76 -3.90
N TYR A 192 -4.27 -12.00 -3.42
CA TYR A 192 -5.54 -12.52 -2.90
C TYR A 192 -5.56 -12.89 -1.41
N TYR A 193 -4.46 -12.71 -0.68
CA TYR A 193 -4.49 -12.77 0.78
C TYR A 193 -4.69 -11.36 1.33
N PRO A 194 -5.90 -10.96 1.76
CA PRO A 194 -6.01 -9.79 2.62
C PRO A 194 -5.16 -10.07 3.86
N SER A 195 -4.26 -9.13 4.19
CA SER A 195 -3.31 -9.21 5.32
C SER A 195 -3.97 -9.11 6.70
N SER A 196 -5.09 -9.80 6.89
CA SER A 196 -5.82 -9.98 8.13
C SER A 196 -6.04 -11.48 8.28
N GLY A 197 -5.40 -12.08 9.28
CA GLY A 197 -5.25 -13.53 9.45
C GLY A 197 -6.54 -14.33 9.25
N ASN A 198 -6.38 -15.59 8.85
CA ASN A 198 -7.42 -16.60 8.57
C ASN A 198 -8.57 -16.61 9.59
N MET A 199 -9.50 -15.66 9.51
CA MET A 199 -10.67 -15.58 10.37
C MET A 199 -11.77 -16.39 9.70
N GLN A 200 -12.06 -17.55 10.30
CA GLN A 200 -13.13 -18.44 9.87
C GLN A 200 -14.48 -17.68 9.91
N ARG A 201 -15.12 -17.58 8.75
CA ARG A 201 -16.42 -16.95 8.55
C ARG A 201 -17.27 -17.85 7.65
N TYR A 202 -18.59 -17.84 7.86
CA TYR A 202 -19.49 -18.63 7.05
C TYR A 202 -19.69 -18.03 5.65
N ASP A 203 -20.03 -18.86 4.67
CA ASP A 203 -20.62 -18.44 3.40
C ASP A 203 -22.05 -17.94 3.65
N PRO A 204 -22.32 -16.63 3.50
CA PRO A 204 -23.65 -16.09 3.74
C PRO A 204 -24.70 -16.70 2.80
N VAL A 205 -24.36 -17.09 1.56
CA VAL A 205 -25.35 -17.69 0.66
C VAL A 205 -25.92 -18.97 1.26
N PHE A 206 -25.04 -19.86 1.71
CA PHE A 206 -25.44 -21.12 2.31
C PHE A 206 -26.16 -20.91 3.64
N ILE A 207 -25.61 -20.09 4.54
CA ILE A 207 -26.24 -19.82 5.85
C ILE A 207 -27.63 -19.19 5.71
N MET A 208 -27.84 -18.37 4.69
CA MET A 208 -29.14 -17.78 4.43
C MET A 208 -30.14 -18.81 3.91
N ARG A 209 -29.74 -19.72 3.01
CA ARG A 209 -30.60 -20.84 2.58
C ARG A 209 -30.95 -21.77 3.75
N PHE A 210 -29.94 -22.14 4.55
CA PHE A 210 -30.13 -22.86 5.80
C PHE A 210 -31.13 -22.16 6.73
N SER A 211 -31.03 -20.85 6.89
CA SER A 211 -31.94 -20.05 7.72
C SER A 211 -33.38 -20.05 7.21
N ILE A 212 -33.57 -19.95 5.89
CA ILE A 212 -34.90 -20.05 5.25
C ILE A 212 -35.53 -21.41 5.56
N HIS A 213 -34.77 -22.50 5.37
CA HIS A 213 -35.23 -23.86 5.68
C HIS A 213 -35.61 -24.02 7.15
N SER A 214 -34.68 -23.66 8.04
CA SER A 214 -34.83 -23.79 9.50
C SER A 214 -36.09 -23.10 10.04
N LEU A 215 -36.38 -21.90 9.54
CA LEU A 215 -37.54 -21.11 9.95
C LEU A 215 -38.83 -21.64 9.30
N SER A 216 -38.78 -22.07 8.05
CA SER A 216 -39.95 -22.59 7.33
C SER A 216 -40.42 -23.92 7.91
N ALA A 217 -39.48 -24.79 8.28
CA ALA A 217 -39.75 -26.06 8.94
C ALA A 217 -40.13 -25.91 10.43
N GLY A 218 -39.91 -24.73 11.03
CA GLY A 218 -40.21 -24.47 12.44
C GLY A 218 -39.29 -25.22 13.41
N TYR A 219 -38.08 -25.57 12.98
CA TYR A 219 -37.13 -26.31 13.80
C TYR A 219 -36.47 -25.44 14.88
N ILE A 220 -36.18 -24.18 14.57
CA ILE A 220 -35.53 -23.22 15.48
C ILE A 220 -36.54 -22.15 15.90
N GLU A 221 -36.63 -21.86 17.20
CA GLU A 221 -37.48 -20.76 17.69
C GLU A 221 -36.85 -19.39 17.39
N PRO A 222 -37.64 -18.33 17.11
CA PRO A 222 -37.11 -17.01 16.75
C PRO A 222 -36.11 -16.40 17.75
N VAL A 223 -36.32 -16.60 19.06
CA VAL A 223 -35.41 -16.07 20.09
C VAL A 223 -34.07 -16.82 20.08
N GLU A 224 -34.11 -18.13 19.90
CA GLU A 224 -32.91 -18.97 19.73
C GLU A 224 -32.19 -18.62 18.43
N PHE A 225 -32.92 -18.47 17.33
CA PHE A 225 -32.38 -18.07 16.02
C PHE A 225 -31.63 -16.73 16.11
N ALA A 226 -32.20 -15.75 16.82
CA ALA A 226 -31.53 -14.48 17.10
C ALA A 226 -30.30 -14.67 18.01
N GLY A 227 -30.41 -15.48 19.07
CA GLY A 227 -29.33 -15.77 20.02
C GLY A 227 -28.14 -16.51 19.41
N LEU A 228 -28.35 -17.29 18.35
CA LEU A 228 -27.32 -17.93 17.53
C LEU A 228 -26.60 -16.96 16.60
N GLY A 229 -27.11 -15.73 16.43
CA GLY A 229 -26.53 -14.73 15.52
C GLY A 229 -26.97 -14.86 14.06
N LEU A 230 -27.88 -15.78 13.73
CA LEU A 230 -28.39 -15.96 12.36
C LEU A 230 -29.22 -14.75 11.89
N LEU A 231 -30.00 -14.15 12.80
CA LEU A 231 -30.71 -12.89 12.51
C LEU A 231 -29.74 -11.74 12.22
N ALA A 232 -28.60 -11.70 12.92
CA ALA A 232 -27.56 -10.71 12.68
C ALA A 232 -26.91 -10.88 11.29
N VAL A 233 -26.66 -12.12 10.87
CA VAL A 233 -26.19 -12.44 9.51
C VAL A 233 -27.23 -12.03 8.44
N ALA A 234 -28.52 -12.24 8.71
CA ALA A 234 -29.58 -11.79 7.80
C ALA A 234 -29.61 -10.26 7.66
N PHE A 235 -29.49 -9.52 8.77
CA PHE A 235 -29.46 -8.05 8.73
C PHE A 235 -28.27 -7.51 7.93
N ILE A 236 -27.05 -7.98 8.19
CA ILE A 236 -25.87 -7.51 7.45
C ILE A 236 -25.96 -7.86 5.96
N SER A 237 -26.56 -9.01 5.60
CA SER A 237 -26.72 -9.44 4.21
C SER A 237 -27.59 -8.50 3.37
N MET A 238 -28.46 -7.70 3.99
CA MET A 238 -29.22 -6.64 3.29
C MET A 238 -28.33 -5.50 2.76
N SER A 239 -27.11 -5.36 3.28
CA SER A 239 -26.15 -4.34 2.83
C SER A 239 -25.31 -4.78 1.63
N SER A 240 -25.47 -6.02 1.17
CA SER A 240 -24.76 -6.53 -0.01
C SER A 240 -25.13 -5.74 -1.28
N PRO A 241 -24.15 -5.44 -2.15
CA PRO A 241 -24.41 -4.87 -3.46
C PRO A 241 -25.12 -5.87 -4.40
N ASP A 242 -24.98 -7.18 -4.17
CA ASP A 242 -25.65 -8.22 -4.94
C ASP A 242 -27.15 -8.31 -4.63
N LEU A 243 -27.99 -8.22 -5.66
CA LEU A 243 -29.44 -8.32 -5.53
C LEU A 243 -29.88 -9.71 -5.05
N GLY A 244 -29.21 -10.77 -5.47
CA GLY A 244 -29.53 -12.15 -5.07
C GLY A 244 -29.33 -12.36 -3.56
N MET A 245 -28.20 -11.90 -3.03
CA MET A 245 -27.90 -11.92 -1.60
C MET A 245 -28.95 -11.15 -0.79
N ARG A 246 -29.35 -9.96 -1.26
CA ARG A 246 -30.43 -9.19 -0.62
C ARG A 246 -31.76 -9.95 -0.63
N LYS A 247 -32.14 -10.58 -1.75
CA LYS A 247 -33.38 -11.38 -1.80
C LYS A 247 -33.40 -12.49 -0.75
N LEU A 248 -32.28 -13.21 -0.57
CA LEU A 248 -32.15 -14.21 0.48
C LEU A 248 -32.28 -13.59 1.89
N ALA A 249 -31.66 -12.42 2.12
CA ALA A 249 -31.77 -11.64 3.36
C ALA A 249 -33.21 -11.31 3.74
N TYR A 250 -33.90 -10.66 2.83
CA TYR A 250 -35.29 -10.26 3.04
C TYR A 250 -36.24 -11.46 3.16
N GLU A 251 -35.98 -12.57 2.46
CA GLU A 251 -36.76 -13.81 2.62
C GLU A 251 -36.59 -14.39 4.03
N VAL A 252 -35.36 -14.47 4.57
CA VAL A 252 -35.14 -14.88 5.97
C VAL A 252 -35.89 -13.98 6.93
N LEU A 253 -35.82 -12.67 6.75
CA LEU A 253 -36.54 -11.72 7.62
C LEU A 253 -38.07 -11.88 7.52
N SER A 254 -38.60 -12.19 6.34
CA SER A 254 -40.01 -12.50 6.12
C SER A 254 -40.43 -13.77 6.88
N ARG A 255 -39.68 -14.87 6.74
CA ARG A 255 -39.93 -16.13 7.47
C ARG A 255 -39.77 -15.96 8.98
N PHE A 256 -38.79 -15.17 9.39
CA PHE A 256 -38.54 -14.85 10.78
C PHE A 256 -39.72 -14.07 11.38
N LYS A 257 -40.24 -13.07 10.67
CA LYS A 257 -41.43 -12.31 11.09
C LYS A 257 -42.65 -13.22 11.27
N ILE A 258 -42.93 -14.09 10.30
CA ILE A 258 -44.04 -15.06 10.39
C ILE A 258 -43.87 -15.97 11.61
N SER A 259 -42.65 -16.46 11.85
CA SER A 259 -42.35 -17.31 12.99
C SER A 259 -42.50 -16.56 14.32
N LEU A 260 -42.10 -15.29 14.36
CA LEU A 260 -42.20 -14.43 15.54
C LEU A 260 -43.65 -14.10 15.93
N GLU A 261 -44.55 -13.96 14.94
CA GLU A 261 -45.98 -13.75 15.15
C GLU A 261 -46.68 -14.97 15.80
N ARG A 262 -46.14 -16.17 15.59
CA ARG A 262 -46.63 -17.43 16.19
C ARG A 262 -46.14 -17.64 17.62
N CYS A 263 -45.12 -16.91 18.08
CA CYS A 263 -44.60 -17.03 19.43
C CYS A 263 -45.54 -16.44 20.48
N GLN A 264 -45.52 -17.01 21.69
CA GLN A 264 -46.15 -16.38 22.86
C GLN A 264 -45.56 -14.99 23.11
N LYS A 265 -46.40 -14.06 23.58
CA LYS A 265 -45.99 -12.69 23.92
C LYS A 265 -45.02 -12.69 25.11
N ARG A 266 -43.73 -12.80 24.82
CA ARG A 266 -42.62 -12.59 25.76
C ARG A 266 -41.98 -11.24 25.53
N LYS A 267 -41.24 -10.74 26.53
CA LYS A 267 -40.54 -9.45 26.43
C LYS A 267 -39.55 -9.45 25.26
N ASP A 268 -38.75 -10.50 25.12
CA ASP A 268 -37.69 -10.58 24.11
C ASP A 268 -38.27 -10.67 22.70
N VAL A 269 -39.33 -11.47 22.51
CA VAL A 269 -40.12 -11.55 21.27
C VAL A 269 -40.68 -10.19 20.87
N THR A 270 -41.21 -9.44 21.83
CA THR A 270 -41.77 -8.10 21.57
C THR A 270 -40.71 -7.12 21.10
N ARG A 271 -39.50 -7.16 21.66
CA ARG A 271 -38.38 -6.29 21.28
C ARG A 271 -37.83 -6.61 19.90
N LEU A 272 -37.65 -7.89 19.59
CA LEU A 272 -37.25 -8.33 18.25
C LEU A 272 -38.29 -7.89 17.21
N ARG A 273 -39.58 -7.95 17.56
CA ARG A 273 -40.66 -7.46 16.69
C ARG A 273 -40.56 -5.95 16.46
N LEU A 274 -40.28 -5.18 17.51
CA LEU A 274 -40.07 -3.73 17.39
C LEU A 274 -38.86 -3.41 16.51
N LEU A 275 -37.75 -4.13 16.67
CA LEU A 275 -36.56 -3.96 15.83
C LEU A 275 -36.86 -4.25 14.34
N LEU A 276 -37.56 -5.36 14.05
CA LEU A 276 -37.98 -5.68 12.68
C LEU A 276 -38.88 -4.59 12.10
N MET A 277 -39.87 -4.10 12.87
CA MET A 277 -40.76 -3.03 12.42
C MET A 277 -40.00 -1.73 12.18
N TYR A 278 -39.09 -1.37 13.08
CA TYR A 278 -38.24 -0.19 12.96
C TYR A 278 -37.41 -0.21 11.68
N MET A 279 -36.81 -1.35 11.35
CA MET A 279 -36.06 -1.56 10.11
C MET A 279 -36.98 -1.58 8.88
N GLN A 280 -38.08 -2.34 8.95
CA GLN A 280 -39.06 -2.48 7.86
C GLN A 280 -39.64 -1.13 7.44
N ASN A 281 -39.96 -0.25 8.39
CA ASN A 281 -40.55 1.06 8.12
C ASN A 281 -39.57 2.08 7.51
N GLY A 282 -38.26 1.77 7.50
CA GLY A 282 -37.27 2.60 6.81
C GLY A 282 -36.96 2.14 5.38
N ILE A 283 -37.54 1.02 4.93
CA ILE A 283 -37.35 0.48 3.58
C ILE A 283 -38.38 1.12 2.66
N GLU A 284 -37.91 1.84 1.64
CA GLU A 284 -38.75 2.58 0.69
C GLU A 284 -38.99 1.78 -0.60
N GLU A 285 -38.00 0.98 -1.02
CA GLU A 285 -38.06 0.18 -2.25
C GLU A 285 -37.90 -1.32 -1.99
N PRO A 286 -38.51 -2.20 -2.82
CA PRO A 286 -38.31 -3.64 -2.71
C PRO A 286 -36.84 -4.01 -2.85
N TRP A 287 -36.33 -4.81 -1.88
CA TRP A 287 -34.94 -5.30 -1.87
C TRP A 287 -33.90 -4.16 -1.87
N GLN A 288 -34.26 -2.99 -1.32
CA GLN A 288 -33.36 -1.85 -1.17
C GLN A 288 -32.07 -2.26 -0.46
N ARG A 289 -30.93 -1.76 -0.94
CA ARG A 289 -29.66 -1.93 -0.22
C ARG A 289 -29.67 -1.04 1.02
N ILE A 290 -29.45 -1.64 2.18
CA ILE A 290 -29.34 -0.92 3.45
C ILE A 290 -27.88 -0.50 3.66
N PRO A 291 -27.58 0.75 4.06
CA PRO A 291 -26.22 1.15 4.37
C PRO A 291 -25.58 0.21 5.40
N SER A 292 -24.33 -0.19 5.17
CA SER A 292 -23.66 -1.25 5.97
C SER A 292 -23.64 -0.95 7.46
N VAL A 293 -23.42 0.31 7.84
CA VAL A 293 -23.44 0.76 9.25
C VAL A 293 -24.80 0.60 9.92
N ILE A 294 -25.90 0.80 9.18
CA ILE A 294 -27.28 0.64 9.69
C ILE A 294 -27.62 -0.85 9.79
N ALA A 295 -27.21 -1.64 8.79
CA ALA A 295 -27.37 -3.09 8.82
C ALA A 295 -26.60 -3.73 10.01
N LEU A 296 -25.37 -3.27 10.26
CA LEU A 296 -24.57 -3.67 11.40
C LEU A 296 -25.18 -3.23 12.74
N PHE A 297 -25.77 -2.03 12.80
CA PHE A 297 -26.52 -1.57 13.97
C PHE A 297 -27.69 -2.51 14.30
N ALA A 298 -28.46 -2.91 13.29
CA ALA A 298 -29.58 -3.85 13.46
C ALA A 298 -29.08 -5.23 13.90
N ALA A 299 -27.98 -5.71 13.31
CA ALA A 299 -27.33 -6.96 13.69
C ALA A 299 -26.89 -6.97 15.16
N GLU A 300 -26.18 -5.94 15.61
CA GLU A 300 -25.75 -5.78 17.01
C GLU A 300 -26.95 -5.65 17.96
N SER A 301 -27.95 -4.84 17.60
CA SER A 301 -29.16 -4.64 18.39
C SER A 301 -29.95 -5.93 18.58
N SER A 302 -29.96 -6.81 17.58
CA SER A 302 -30.68 -8.09 17.63
C SER A 302 -30.19 -9.01 18.76
N LEU A 303 -28.90 -8.93 19.12
CA LEU A 303 -28.31 -9.69 20.22
C LEU A 303 -28.43 -8.94 21.56
N ILE A 304 -28.20 -7.63 21.59
CA ILE A 304 -28.29 -6.84 22.83
C ILE A 304 -29.71 -6.88 23.40
N LEU A 305 -30.76 -6.86 22.56
CA LEU A 305 -32.15 -6.87 23.01
C LEU A 305 -32.60 -8.18 23.69
N LEU A 306 -31.81 -9.25 23.52
CA LEU A 306 -31.99 -10.53 24.22
C LEU A 306 -31.41 -10.52 25.64
N ASP A 307 -30.50 -9.61 25.94
CA ASP A 307 -29.84 -9.49 27.25
C ASP A 307 -30.31 -8.22 27.97
N SER A 308 -31.28 -8.37 28.88
CA SER A 308 -31.79 -7.24 29.66
C SER A 308 -30.79 -6.62 30.64
N VAL A 309 -29.67 -7.30 30.91
CA VAL A 309 -28.61 -6.81 31.80
C VAL A 309 -27.57 -5.99 31.02
N HIS A 310 -27.61 -6.03 29.69
CA HIS A 310 -26.65 -5.33 28.85
C HIS A 310 -26.72 -3.81 29.03
N GLU A 311 -25.56 -3.15 29.03
CA GLU A 311 -25.41 -1.72 29.33
C GLU A 311 -26.17 -0.78 28.37
N TYR A 312 -26.38 -1.20 27.10
CA TYR A 312 -27.09 -0.42 26.08
C TYR A 312 -28.54 -0.85 25.86
N TYR A 313 -29.00 -1.89 26.58
CA TYR A 313 -30.34 -2.44 26.42
C TYR A 313 -31.43 -1.37 26.62
N SER A 314 -31.31 -0.54 27.66
CA SER A 314 -32.30 0.48 27.99
C SER A 314 -32.40 1.56 26.91
N THR A 315 -31.27 2.02 26.39
CA THR A 315 -31.23 3.03 25.33
C THR A 315 -31.80 2.51 24.02
N LEU A 316 -31.43 1.29 23.60
CA LEU A 316 -31.98 0.67 22.39
C LEU A 316 -33.48 0.44 22.51
N ASN A 317 -33.95 -0.06 23.66
CA ASN A 317 -35.38 -0.23 23.89
C ASN A 317 -36.13 1.10 23.87
N LYS A 318 -35.55 2.18 24.42
CA LYS A 318 -36.12 3.51 24.35
C LYS A 318 -36.19 4.02 22.90
N LEU A 319 -35.10 3.88 22.14
CA LEU A 319 -35.06 4.26 20.71
C LEU A 319 -36.20 3.59 19.92
N LEU A 320 -36.37 2.28 20.10
CA LEU A 320 -37.40 1.51 19.39
C LEU A 320 -38.84 1.86 19.82
N MET A 321 -39.02 2.41 21.02
CA MET A 321 -40.33 2.90 21.48
C MET A 321 -40.61 4.32 20.99
N ASP A 322 -39.57 5.16 20.95
CA ASP A 322 -39.68 6.58 20.59
C ASP A 322 -39.72 6.78 19.06
N SER A 323 -39.10 5.88 18.29
CA SER A 323 -38.97 5.98 16.84
C SER A 323 -39.68 4.84 16.13
N SER A 324 -40.58 5.17 15.19
CA SER A 324 -41.32 4.19 14.41
C SER A 324 -40.57 3.67 13.18
N ARG A 325 -39.51 4.35 12.73
CA ARG A 325 -38.72 4.00 11.55
C ARG A 325 -37.25 4.40 11.68
N VAL A 326 -36.36 3.63 11.04
CA VAL A 326 -34.94 3.98 10.95
C VAL A 326 -34.68 5.13 9.98
N ASN A 327 -33.79 6.06 10.35
CA ASN A 327 -33.31 7.10 9.45
C ASN A 327 -32.17 6.53 8.59
N MET A 328 -32.43 6.27 7.30
CA MET A 328 -31.43 5.73 6.37
C MET A 328 -30.30 6.72 6.01
N LYS A 329 -30.39 7.97 6.48
CA LYS A 329 -29.45 9.05 6.13
C LYS A 329 -28.44 9.38 7.22
N GLU A 330 -28.53 8.75 8.39
CA GLU A 330 -27.70 9.03 9.55
C GLU A 330 -27.32 7.74 10.29
N ILE A 331 -26.19 7.75 10.98
CA ILE A 331 -25.78 6.64 11.84
C ILE A 331 -26.67 6.63 13.09
N PRO A 332 -27.42 5.54 13.39
CA PRO A 332 -28.28 5.47 14.56
C PRO A 332 -27.51 5.71 15.87
N LEU A 333 -28.10 6.51 16.77
CA LEU A 333 -27.53 6.88 18.07
C LEU A 333 -26.18 7.62 18.02
N PHE A 334 -25.74 8.11 16.85
CA PHE A 334 -24.40 8.68 16.74
C PHE A 334 -24.19 9.87 17.67
N HIS A 335 -25.04 10.89 17.57
CA HIS A 335 -24.93 12.07 18.43
C HIS A 335 -25.22 11.75 19.90
N ASP A 336 -26.20 10.88 20.16
CA ASP A 336 -26.60 10.47 21.52
C ASP A 336 -25.45 9.83 22.28
N PHE A 337 -24.69 8.94 21.63
CA PHE A 337 -23.60 8.21 22.27
C PHE A 337 -22.28 8.97 22.23
N PHE A 338 -21.99 9.65 21.12
CA PHE A 338 -20.70 10.34 20.95
C PHE A 338 -20.57 11.56 21.88
N HIS A 339 -21.65 12.33 22.04
CA HIS A 339 -21.71 13.52 22.89
C HIS A 339 -22.35 13.25 24.26
N SER A 340 -22.46 11.97 24.65
CA SER A 340 -23.09 11.60 25.91
C SER A 340 -22.36 12.20 27.11
N THR A 341 -23.15 12.61 28.11
CA THR A 341 -22.70 13.05 29.43
C THR A 341 -23.01 12.03 30.53
N ALA A 342 -23.46 10.83 30.16
CA ALA A 342 -23.79 9.76 31.09
C ALA A 342 -22.53 9.23 31.81
N VAL A 343 -22.70 8.53 32.93
CA VAL A 343 -21.59 7.94 33.70
C VAL A 343 -20.73 7.00 32.84
N ASN A 344 -21.35 6.29 31.90
CA ASN A 344 -20.70 5.38 30.95
C ASN A 344 -20.40 6.01 29.58
N PHE A 345 -20.25 7.34 29.49
CA PHE A 345 -20.02 8.05 28.22
C PHE A 345 -18.83 7.49 27.41
N LYS A 346 -17.76 7.04 28.08
CA LYS A 346 -16.60 6.44 27.39
C LYS A 346 -16.96 5.15 26.68
N ALA A 347 -17.76 4.29 27.31
CA ALA A 347 -18.20 3.04 26.72
C ALA A 347 -19.14 3.30 25.53
N GLN A 348 -20.07 4.25 25.68
CA GLN A 348 -20.97 4.67 24.60
C GLN A 348 -20.20 5.26 23.40
N ARG A 349 -19.22 6.13 23.65
CA ARG A 349 -18.33 6.68 22.61
C ARG A 349 -17.53 5.57 21.91
N LEU A 350 -16.95 4.65 22.67
CA LEU A 350 -16.21 3.54 22.09
C LEU A 350 -17.11 2.63 21.24
N TRP A 351 -18.33 2.36 21.70
CA TRP A 351 -19.31 1.57 20.97
C TRP A 351 -19.67 2.21 19.63
N ILE A 352 -19.98 3.52 19.60
CA ILE A 352 -20.34 4.20 18.35
C ILE A 352 -19.14 4.33 17.39
N LEU A 353 -17.94 4.54 17.92
CA LEU A 353 -16.73 4.55 17.10
C LEU A 353 -16.45 3.17 16.48
N ARG A 354 -16.70 2.07 17.22
CA ARG A 354 -16.58 0.70 16.67
C ARG A 354 -17.62 0.42 15.59
N LEU A 355 -18.85 0.88 15.80
CA LEU A 355 -19.91 0.79 14.80
C LEU A 355 -19.54 1.54 13.52
N ALA A 356 -19.06 2.79 13.65
CA ALA A 356 -18.61 3.61 12.53
C ALA A 356 -17.43 2.96 11.78
N TYR A 357 -16.44 2.44 12.51
CA TYR A 357 -15.33 1.73 11.90
C TYR A 357 -15.78 0.47 11.13
N ALA A 358 -16.54 -0.41 11.78
CA ALA A 358 -16.97 -1.68 11.21
C ALA A 358 -17.99 -1.50 10.08
N GLY A 359 -18.76 -0.40 10.08
CA GLY A 359 -19.79 -0.11 9.09
C GLY A 359 -19.31 0.62 7.83
N LEU A 360 -18.09 1.17 7.79
CA LEU A 360 -17.54 1.87 6.63
C LEU A 360 -16.78 0.88 5.73
N ASN A 361 -17.46 0.17 4.82
CA ASN A 361 -16.84 -0.87 3.98
C ASN A 361 -16.97 -0.64 2.47
N LEU A 362 -18.00 0.07 2.02
CA LEU A 362 -18.30 0.25 0.60
C LEU A 362 -18.36 1.73 0.23
N GLU A 363 -18.08 2.02 -1.04
CA GLU A 363 -18.12 3.39 -1.56
C GLU A 363 -19.51 4.03 -1.54
N ASP A 364 -20.55 3.21 -1.66
CA ASP A 364 -21.92 3.68 -1.57
C ASP A 364 -22.30 4.09 -0.14
N ASP A 365 -21.56 3.61 0.87
CA ASP A 365 -21.76 4.01 2.25
C ASP A 365 -21.08 5.35 2.57
N ALA A 366 -20.10 5.78 1.75
CA ALA A 366 -19.37 7.03 1.97
C ALA A 366 -20.30 8.25 2.05
N TRP A 367 -21.34 8.29 1.21
CA TRP A 367 -22.29 9.40 1.20
C TRP A 367 -22.96 9.65 2.55
N LEU A 368 -23.28 8.59 3.30
CA LEU A 368 -23.92 8.71 4.61
C LEU A 368 -22.99 9.42 5.60
N TYR A 369 -21.71 9.03 5.63
CA TYR A 369 -20.71 9.61 6.52
C TYR A 369 -20.41 11.07 6.17
N ILE A 370 -20.34 11.39 4.88
CA ILE A 370 -20.15 12.76 4.37
C ILE A 370 -21.33 13.63 4.77
N LYS A 371 -22.56 13.18 4.48
CA LYS A 371 -23.76 13.99 4.72
C LYS A 371 -24.01 14.26 6.20
N SER A 372 -23.70 13.29 7.06
CA SER A 372 -23.84 13.43 8.51
C SER A 372 -22.63 14.10 9.18
N SER A 373 -21.65 14.58 8.42
CA SER A 373 -20.41 15.21 8.92
C SER A 373 -19.72 14.39 10.02
N VAL A 374 -19.70 13.07 9.84
CA VAL A 374 -19.16 12.14 10.83
C VAL A 374 -17.66 12.37 10.97
N LEU A 375 -16.93 12.42 9.86
CA LEU A 375 -15.47 12.51 9.89
C LEU A 375 -14.99 13.87 10.41
N GLU A 376 -15.66 14.97 10.09
CA GLU A 376 -15.37 16.30 10.62
C GLU A 376 -15.57 16.34 12.14
N THR A 377 -16.65 15.72 12.63
CA THR A 377 -16.91 15.57 14.07
C THR A 377 -15.81 14.77 14.76
N LEU A 378 -15.38 13.65 14.16
CA LEU A 378 -14.32 12.81 14.70
C LEU A 378 -12.95 13.50 14.69
N MET A 379 -12.59 14.16 13.59
CA MET A 379 -11.34 14.91 13.45
C MET A 379 -11.26 16.08 14.43
N SER A 380 -12.36 16.80 14.62
CA SER A 380 -12.47 17.87 15.63
C SER A 380 -12.35 17.31 17.06
N PHE A 381 -13.00 16.19 17.35
CA PHE A 381 -12.90 15.55 18.66
C PHE A 381 -11.49 15.04 18.97
N TYR A 382 -10.75 14.54 17.98
CA TYR A 382 -9.38 14.05 18.14
C TYR A 382 -8.43 15.10 18.73
N THR A 383 -8.55 16.35 18.31
CA THR A 383 -7.70 17.46 18.78
C THR A 383 -8.18 18.02 20.11
N SER A 384 -9.38 17.68 20.56
CA SER A 384 -9.93 18.09 21.85
C SER A 384 -9.18 17.46 23.03
N PRO A 385 -8.95 18.19 24.13
CA PRO A 385 -8.39 17.63 25.36
C PRO A 385 -9.29 16.57 26.03
N LEU A 386 -10.57 16.45 25.60
CA LEU A 386 -11.51 15.46 26.11
C LEU A 386 -11.38 14.07 25.47
N SER A 387 -10.52 13.95 24.45
CA SER A 387 -10.31 12.68 23.74
C SER A 387 -9.34 11.77 24.49
N ASP A 388 -9.82 10.58 24.82
CA ASP A 388 -9.02 9.50 25.37
C ASP A 388 -8.22 8.76 24.29
N ASN A 389 -7.14 8.08 24.70
CA ASN A 389 -6.20 7.40 23.79
C ASN A 389 -6.87 6.32 22.93
N GLU A 390 -7.81 5.56 23.50
CA GLU A 390 -8.55 4.52 22.77
C GLU A 390 -9.42 5.13 21.67
N SER A 391 -10.12 6.22 21.99
CA SER A 391 -10.90 6.97 21.00
C SER A 391 -10.01 7.57 19.90
N LYS A 392 -8.85 8.16 20.25
CA LYS A 392 -7.89 8.69 19.27
C LYS A 392 -7.40 7.64 18.29
N LYS A 393 -6.95 6.49 18.81
CA LYS A 393 -6.50 5.36 18.01
C LYS A 393 -7.59 4.87 17.06
N LEU A 394 -8.84 4.77 17.55
CA LEU A 394 -9.97 4.34 16.73
C LEU A 394 -10.36 5.37 15.67
N ILE A 395 -10.29 6.66 15.98
CA ILE A 395 -10.53 7.73 15.00
C ILE A 395 -9.50 7.68 13.88
N LEU A 396 -8.21 7.52 14.18
CA LEU A 396 -7.18 7.34 13.14
C LEU A 396 -7.43 6.11 12.27
N GLN A 397 -7.92 5.01 12.86
CA GLN A 397 -8.29 3.80 12.12
C GLN A 397 -9.50 4.02 11.21
N ILE A 398 -10.49 4.79 11.66
CA ILE A 398 -11.63 5.21 10.83
C ILE A 398 -11.14 6.08 9.67
N VAL A 399 -10.28 7.06 9.92
CA VAL A 399 -9.70 7.91 8.86
C VAL A 399 -8.88 7.06 7.88
N LYS A 400 -8.06 6.12 8.35
CA LYS A 400 -7.33 5.17 7.50
C LYS A 400 -8.27 4.37 6.61
N LYS A 401 -9.35 3.82 7.18
CA LYS A 401 -10.35 3.09 6.41
C LYS A 401 -11.12 3.99 5.43
N SER A 402 -11.33 5.26 5.79
CA SER A 402 -12.00 6.25 4.96
C SER A 402 -11.17 6.59 3.72
N VAL A 403 -9.85 6.76 3.83
CA VAL A 403 -9.02 7.12 2.66
C VAL A 403 -8.84 5.99 1.66
N GLN A 404 -9.14 4.75 2.03
CA GLN A 404 -9.20 3.61 1.10
C GLN A 404 -10.41 3.69 0.15
N LEU A 405 -11.42 4.48 0.52
CA LEU A 405 -12.59 4.78 -0.30
C LEU A 405 -12.31 6.09 -1.05
N HIS A 406 -12.11 6.02 -2.37
CA HIS A 406 -11.83 7.14 -3.26
C HIS A 406 -12.76 8.34 -3.09
N LYS A 407 -14.09 8.17 -3.03
CA LYS A 407 -15.05 9.29 -2.85
C LYS A 407 -14.82 10.00 -1.53
N MET A 408 -14.53 9.23 -0.49
CA MET A 408 -14.27 9.75 0.85
C MET A 408 -12.89 10.40 0.96
N ALA A 409 -11.88 9.82 0.32
CA ALA A 409 -10.53 10.38 0.25
C ALA A 409 -10.54 11.76 -0.40
N LEU A 410 -11.22 11.92 -1.54
CA LEU A 410 -11.41 13.22 -2.19
C LEU A 410 -12.12 14.21 -1.26
N TYR A 411 -13.23 13.82 -0.65
CA TYR A 411 -13.96 14.69 0.28
C TYR A 411 -13.09 15.14 1.48
N LEU A 412 -12.35 14.22 2.09
CA LEU A 412 -11.47 14.51 3.22
C LEU A 412 -10.36 15.50 2.86
N VAL A 413 -9.77 15.34 1.67
CA VAL A 413 -8.69 16.19 1.20
C VAL A 413 -9.21 17.58 0.81
N GLU A 414 -10.30 17.64 0.04
CA GLU A 414 -10.82 18.90 -0.50
C GLU A 414 -11.61 19.71 0.52
N GLN A 415 -12.45 19.06 1.34
CA GLN A 415 -13.43 19.72 2.20
C GLN A 415 -13.06 19.67 3.69
N CYS A 416 -12.37 18.62 4.14
CA CYS A 416 -12.02 18.45 5.56
C CYS A 416 -10.58 18.85 5.92
N SER A 417 -9.79 19.35 4.97
CA SER A 417 -8.39 19.76 5.18
C SER A 417 -7.54 18.67 5.85
N LEU A 418 -7.66 17.43 5.35
CA LEU A 418 -6.99 16.25 5.93
C LEU A 418 -5.49 16.46 6.17
N PHE A 419 -4.76 17.03 5.21
CA PHE A 419 -3.31 17.26 5.32
C PHE A 419 -2.96 18.24 6.45
N SER A 420 -3.69 19.35 6.57
CA SER A 420 -3.50 20.31 7.66
C SER A 420 -3.79 19.68 9.03
N TRP A 421 -4.84 18.85 9.12
CA TRP A 421 -5.16 18.13 10.35
C TRP A 421 -4.07 17.12 10.73
N LEU A 422 -3.61 16.29 9.78
CA LEU A 422 -2.50 15.35 10.02
C LEU A 422 -1.19 16.09 10.35
N SER A 423 -0.92 17.23 9.71
CA SER A 423 0.24 18.09 10.01
C SER A 423 0.22 18.57 11.47
N SER A 424 -0.94 19.03 11.97
CA SER A 424 -1.13 19.45 13.37
C SER A 424 -0.88 18.30 14.37
N ILE A 425 -1.30 17.09 14.01
CA ILE A 425 -1.04 15.88 14.79
C ILE A 425 0.47 15.60 14.86
N LEU A 426 1.16 15.61 13.72
CA LEU A 426 2.62 15.41 13.65
C LEU A 426 3.39 16.49 14.42
N SER A 427 2.95 17.74 14.34
CA SER A 427 3.55 18.87 15.09
C SER A 427 3.44 18.65 16.60
N THR A 428 2.27 18.22 17.07
CA THR A 428 2.03 17.90 18.48
C THR A 428 2.95 16.77 18.94
N TYR A 429 3.07 15.70 18.15
CA TYR A 429 3.96 14.58 18.48
C TYR A 429 5.44 14.96 18.44
N SER A 430 5.85 15.81 17.49
CA SER A 430 7.23 16.32 17.41
C SER A 430 7.63 17.03 18.71
N LEU A 431 6.72 17.84 19.28
CA LEU A 431 6.97 18.56 20.54
C LEU A 431 7.02 17.62 21.76
N VAL A 432 6.13 16.63 21.80
CA VAL A 432 6.06 15.65 22.91
C VAL A 432 7.25 14.70 22.86
N PHE A 433 7.67 14.30 21.66
CA PHE A 433 8.80 13.40 21.43
C PHE A 433 10.11 13.96 22.00
N LEU A 434 10.36 15.25 21.81
CA LEU A 434 11.52 15.93 22.38
C LEU A 434 11.52 15.96 23.93
N LYS A 435 10.38 15.66 24.58
CA LYS A 435 10.21 15.76 26.03
C LYS A 435 10.04 14.42 26.75
N TYR A 436 9.42 13.41 26.12
CA TYR A 436 9.08 12.14 26.77
C TYR A 436 9.20 10.95 25.78
N GLU A 437 10.18 10.06 26.00
CA GLU A 437 10.36 8.81 25.22
C GLU A 437 9.23 7.80 25.55
N LYS A 438 8.06 7.92 24.90
CA LYS A 438 6.94 6.96 25.05
C LYS A 438 6.65 6.21 23.75
N ARG A 439 6.72 4.86 23.81
CA ARG A 439 6.41 3.93 22.71
C ARG A 439 4.97 3.99 22.18
N THR A 440 4.01 4.46 22.99
CA THR A 440 2.58 4.49 22.60
C THR A 440 2.29 5.38 21.39
N PHE A 441 3.13 6.38 21.12
CA PHE A 441 2.93 7.34 20.02
C PHE A 441 3.37 6.82 18.65
N LEU A 442 4.14 5.73 18.60
CA LEU A 442 4.69 5.22 17.34
C LEU A 442 3.64 4.60 16.46
N THR A 443 2.72 3.85 17.05
CA THR A 443 1.61 3.25 16.29
C THR A 443 0.74 4.34 15.66
N GLU A 444 0.51 5.46 16.35
CA GLU A 444 -0.27 6.58 15.82
C GLU A 444 0.49 7.30 14.68
N LEU A 445 1.80 7.52 14.83
CA LEU A 445 2.64 8.10 13.77
C LEU A 445 2.70 7.22 12.52
N VAL A 446 2.85 5.91 12.68
CA VAL A 446 2.82 4.96 11.55
C VAL A 446 1.47 5.03 10.84
N LEU A 447 0.35 5.07 11.58
CA LEU A 447 -0.98 5.21 10.98
C LEU A 447 -1.13 6.53 10.22
N VAL A 448 -0.64 7.65 10.75
CA VAL A 448 -0.66 8.94 10.04
C VAL A 448 0.11 8.85 8.73
N VAL A 449 1.30 8.28 8.74
CA VAL A 449 2.11 8.12 7.53
C VAL A 449 1.46 7.17 6.52
N GLU A 450 0.86 6.06 6.98
CA GLU A 450 0.09 5.15 6.13
C GLU A 450 -1.10 5.84 5.47
N VAL A 451 -1.87 6.64 6.23
CA VAL A 451 -2.99 7.44 5.70
C VAL A 451 -2.51 8.37 4.59
N VAL A 452 -1.42 9.11 4.82
CA VAL A 452 -0.87 10.03 3.81
C VAL A 452 -0.42 9.27 2.56
N ASN A 453 0.27 8.14 2.72
CA ASN A 453 0.74 7.34 1.59
C ASN A 453 -0.41 6.78 0.74
N GLU A 454 -1.49 6.33 1.38
CA GLU A 454 -2.68 5.85 0.66
C GLU A 454 -3.30 6.99 -0.18
N VAL A 455 -3.41 8.18 0.41
CA VAL A 455 -4.00 9.36 -0.24
C VAL A 455 -3.16 9.83 -1.42
N ILE A 456 -1.83 9.95 -1.26
CA ILE A 456 -0.92 10.40 -2.33
C ILE A 456 -0.68 9.35 -3.42
N SER A 457 -1.07 8.08 -3.19
CA SER A 457 -1.00 7.05 -4.23
C SER A 457 -2.05 7.28 -5.33
N SER A 458 -3.10 8.05 -5.05
CA SER A 458 -4.12 8.42 -6.02
C SER A 458 -3.65 9.56 -6.94
N LYS A 459 -3.68 9.31 -8.26
CA LYS A 459 -3.30 10.30 -9.27
C LYS A 459 -4.17 11.56 -9.20
N ASP A 460 -5.48 11.39 -9.05
CA ASP A 460 -6.42 12.52 -9.01
C ASP A 460 -6.13 13.45 -7.84
N ILE A 461 -5.81 12.87 -6.68
CA ILE A 461 -5.48 13.63 -5.47
C ILE A 461 -4.11 14.32 -5.62
N THR A 462 -3.10 13.65 -6.17
CA THR A 462 -1.79 14.30 -6.41
C THR A 462 -1.89 15.45 -7.39
N GLN A 463 -2.71 15.33 -8.44
CA GLN A 463 -2.96 16.40 -9.40
C GLN A 463 -3.68 17.57 -8.73
N TRP A 464 -4.70 17.29 -7.91
CA TRP A 464 -5.40 18.31 -7.14
C TRP A 464 -4.48 19.03 -6.14
N LEU A 465 -3.64 18.29 -5.40
CA LEU A 465 -2.67 18.87 -4.48
C LEU A 465 -1.70 19.79 -5.21
N GLN A 466 -1.21 19.36 -6.38
CA GLN A 466 -0.30 20.18 -7.19
C GLN A 466 -0.95 21.51 -7.62
N SER A 467 -2.24 21.52 -7.96
CA SER A 467 -2.94 22.72 -8.41
C SER A 467 -3.47 23.61 -7.29
N CYS A 468 -3.89 23.03 -6.16
CA CYS A 468 -4.76 23.71 -5.20
C CYS A 468 -4.22 23.80 -3.77
N ALA A 469 -3.37 22.89 -3.32
CA ALA A 469 -3.05 22.78 -1.88
C ALA A 469 -1.68 22.16 -1.55
N LEU A 470 -0.67 22.32 -2.42
CA LEU A 470 0.65 21.74 -2.17
C LEU A 470 1.28 22.29 -0.88
N GLU A 471 0.93 23.50 -0.46
CA GLU A 471 1.33 24.12 0.80
C GLU A 471 1.03 23.22 2.01
N GLN A 472 -0.12 22.54 2.00
CA GLN A 472 -0.50 21.64 3.09
C GLN A 472 0.39 20.39 3.13
N LEU A 473 0.74 19.86 1.94
CA LEU A 473 1.66 18.73 1.82
C LEU A 473 3.09 19.13 2.22
N MET A 474 3.53 20.34 1.86
CA MET A 474 4.84 20.89 2.23
C MET A 474 4.99 21.05 3.74
N GLU A 475 3.95 21.56 4.41
CA GLU A 475 3.93 21.69 5.87
C GLU A 475 4.03 20.31 6.55
N LEU A 476 3.23 19.35 6.09
CA LEU A 476 3.25 17.99 6.58
C LEU A 476 4.62 17.32 6.36
N ALA A 477 5.20 17.46 5.16
CA ALA A 477 6.52 16.94 4.83
C ALA A 477 7.63 17.55 5.70
N SER A 478 7.51 18.84 6.07
CA SER A 478 8.44 19.50 7.00
C SER A 478 8.39 18.89 8.41
N HIS A 479 7.18 18.60 8.91
CA HIS A 479 7.04 17.91 10.21
C HIS A 479 7.57 16.48 10.16
N LEU A 480 7.30 15.74 9.09
CA LEU A 480 7.83 14.40 8.90
C LEU A 480 9.37 14.39 8.79
N TYR A 481 9.94 15.35 8.07
CA TYR A 481 11.38 15.54 7.98
C TYR A 481 11.99 15.76 9.38
N LYS A 482 11.40 16.64 10.21
CA LYS A 482 11.88 16.87 11.58
C LYS A 482 11.82 15.60 12.42
N LEU A 483 10.75 14.81 12.29
CA LEU A 483 10.61 13.52 12.98
C LEU A 483 11.64 12.49 12.52
N LEU A 484 11.91 12.41 11.22
CA LEU A 484 12.93 11.53 10.66
C LEU A 484 14.33 11.85 11.21
N VAL A 485 14.69 13.14 11.27
CA VAL A 485 16.01 13.55 11.74
C VAL A 485 16.17 13.41 13.27
N SER A 486 15.16 13.82 14.04
CA SER A 486 15.21 13.76 15.50
C SER A 486 14.99 12.34 16.05
N GLY A 487 14.34 11.46 15.29
CA GLY A 487 13.93 10.12 15.68
C GLY A 487 14.96 9.01 15.50
N LYS A 488 16.27 9.29 15.43
CA LYS A 488 17.31 8.30 15.09
C LYS A 488 17.26 7.00 15.93
N LYS A 489 16.89 7.07 17.22
CA LYS A 489 16.70 5.86 18.07
C LYS A 489 15.47 5.03 17.71
N LEU A 490 14.40 5.67 17.24
CA LEU A 490 13.11 5.02 16.92
C LEU A 490 13.12 4.34 15.56
N ILE A 491 13.85 4.94 14.61
CA ILE A 491 14.01 4.44 13.25
C ILE A 491 14.60 3.02 13.24
N ASN A 492 15.55 2.75 14.14
CA ASN A 492 16.16 1.43 14.29
C ASN A 492 15.20 0.36 14.82
N GLU A 493 14.12 0.73 15.53
CA GLU A 493 13.12 -0.23 16.05
C GLU A 493 11.97 -0.48 15.06
N HIS A 494 11.68 0.46 14.14
CA HIS A 494 10.55 0.40 13.21
C HIS A 494 10.90 0.86 11.78
N GLY A 495 11.50 -0.04 10.99
CA GLY A 495 11.80 0.22 9.57
C GLY A 495 10.57 0.53 8.69
N THR A 496 9.35 0.25 9.17
CA THR A 496 8.08 0.55 8.47
C THR A 496 7.75 2.05 8.41
N PHE A 497 8.36 2.90 9.24
CA PHE A 497 8.12 4.34 9.25
C PHE A 497 8.97 5.12 8.23
N VAL A 498 10.20 4.67 7.99
CA VAL A 498 11.21 5.42 7.22
C VAL A 498 10.87 5.52 5.74
N ASN A 499 10.66 4.38 5.06
CA ASN A 499 10.43 4.39 3.62
C ASN A 499 9.18 5.18 3.21
N PRO A 500 8.02 4.99 3.87
CA PRO A 500 6.83 5.75 3.51
C PRO A 500 6.97 7.25 3.84
N THR A 501 7.78 7.62 4.85
CA THR A 501 8.12 9.02 5.13
C THR A 501 9.00 9.62 4.03
N LEU A 502 10.05 8.90 3.61
CA LEU A 502 10.92 9.32 2.52
C LEU A 502 10.15 9.43 1.20
N HIS A 503 9.18 8.55 0.95
CA HIS A 503 8.31 8.62 -0.22
C HIS A 503 7.49 9.92 -0.24
N ILE A 504 6.86 10.29 0.88
CA ILE A 504 6.11 11.55 1.01
C ILE A 504 7.02 12.76 0.74
N ILE A 505 8.22 12.79 1.34
CA ILE A 505 9.18 13.89 1.15
C ILE A 505 9.60 13.98 -0.33
N THR A 506 9.93 12.85 -0.95
CA THR A 506 10.37 12.77 -2.35
C THR A 506 9.26 13.24 -3.30
N LEU A 507 8.02 12.78 -3.11
CA LEU A 507 6.87 13.22 -3.90
C LEU A 507 6.61 14.73 -3.72
N THR A 508 6.75 15.24 -2.50
CA THR A 508 6.58 16.68 -2.21
C THR A 508 7.62 17.51 -2.95
N LEU A 509 8.88 17.06 -2.97
CA LEU A 509 9.95 17.69 -3.76
C LEU A 509 9.62 17.65 -5.26
N GLU A 510 9.16 16.51 -5.78
CA GLU A 510 8.77 16.38 -7.20
C GLU A 510 7.67 17.38 -7.60
N LEU A 511 6.56 17.39 -6.85
CA LEU A 511 5.44 18.26 -7.14
C LEU A 511 5.83 19.73 -7.01
N SER A 512 6.72 20.03 -6.06
CA SER A 512 7.24 21.38 -5.89
C SER A 512 8.08 21.84 -7.07
N GLN A 513 8.90 20.97 -7.69
CA GLN A 513 9.72 21.35 -8.85
C GLN A 513 8.88 21.79 -10.06
N LYS A 514 7.65 21.31 -10.17
CA LYS A 514 6.73 21.66 -11.26
C LYS A 514 6.05 23.03 -11.07
N ARG A 515 6.27 23.73 -9.94
CA ARG A 515 5.70 25.05 -9.67
C ARG A 515 6.41 26.18 -10.43
N GLN A 516 5.66 27.25 -10.68
CA GLN A 516 6.21 28.48 -11.25
C GLN A 516 7.18 29.17 -10.28
N ILE A 517 8.12 29.96 -10.82
CA ILE A 517 9.22 30.61 -10.07
C ILE A 517 8.72 31.50 -8.91
N ASN A 518 7.56 32.13 -9.07
CA ASN A 518 7.03 33.09 -8.09
C ASN A 518 6.23 32.43 -6.95
N GLN A 519 6.04 31.11 -7.01
CA GLN A 519 5.35 30.35 -5.97
C GLN A 519 6.35 29.78 -4.97
N PRO A 520 5.96 29.52 -3.71
CA PRO A 520 6.86 28.92 -2.74
C PRO A 520 7.19 27.48 -3.14
N HIS A 521 8.49 27.16 -3.10
CA HIS A 521 9.04 25.81 -3.32
C HIS A 521 9.47 25.16 -2.02
N PHE A 522 9.35 23.83 -1.98
CA PHE A 522 9.85 22.99 -0.91
C PHE A 522 11.28 22.62 -1.26
N THR A 523 12.22 23.16 -0.49
CA THR A 523 13.65 22.95 -0.69
C THR A 523 14.28 22.48 0.61
N LEU A 524 15.27 21.61 0.47
CA LEU A 524 16.09 21.16 1.59
C LEU A 524 17.39 21.96 1.58
N SER A 525 17.82 22.41 2.76
CA SER A 525 19.13 23.02 2.91
C SER A 525 20.23 21.97 2.79
N LEU A 526 21.46 22.40 2.54
CA LEU A 526 22.63 21.51 2.50
C LEU A 526 22.79 20.70 3.80
N GLU A 527 22.62 21.34 4.96
CA GLU A 527 22.60 20.63 6.26
C GLU A 527 21.44 19.63 6.32
N GLY A 528 20.29 19.96 5.71
CA GLY A 528 19.14 19.06 5.74
C GLY A 528 19.30 17.80 4.89
N LEU A 529 19.98 17.90 3.74
CA LEU A 529 20.37 16.73 2.95
C LEU A 529 21.28 15.80 3.73
N PHE A 530 22.22 16.38 4.48
CA PHE A 530 23.14 15.62 5.31
C PHE A 530 22.43 14.95 6.50
N GLN A 531 21.43 15.60 7.09
CA GLN A 531 20.61 15.01 8.14
C GLN A 531 19.79 13.82 7.65
N ILE A 532 19.30 13.82 6.40
CA ILE A 532 18.65 12.64 5.79
C ILE A 532 19.65 11.49 5.67
N TYR A 533 20.84 11.77 5.15
CA TYR A 533 21.93 10.78 5.11
C TYR A 533 22.17 10.19 6.51
N GLN A 534 22.36 11.02 7.54
CA GLN A 534 22.64 10.55 8.90
C GLN A 534 21.49 9.76 9.54
N ALA A 535 20.25 10.02 9.14
CA ALA A 535 19.06 9.32 9.64
C ALA A 535 18.89 7.95 8.99
N VAL A 536 19.33 7.80 7.74
CA VAL A 536 19.17 6.59 6.92
C VAL A 536 20.42 5.69 6.95
N ASP A 537 21.59 6.28 7.25
CA ASP A 537 22.87 5.60 7.33
C ASP A 537 22.98 4.79 8.64
N GLU A 538 22.53 3.54 8.57
CA GLU A 538 22.73 2.54 9.61
C GLU A 538 24.17 2.02 9.55
N HIS A 539 25.00 2.42 10.54
CA HIS A 539 26.36 1.89 10.71
C HIS A 539 26.41 0.42 11.17
N GLU A 540 25.27 -0.30 11.22
CA GLU A 540 25.21 -1.68 11.66
C GLU A 540 24.87 -2.67 10.53
N ILE A 541 25.58 -3.78 10.61
CA ILE A 541 25.76 -4.80 9.58
C ILE A 541 24.42 -5.50 9.27
N GLY A 542 23.95 -5.37 8.02
CA GLY A 542 23.50 -6.53 7.28
C GLY A 542 22.07 -6.61 6.75
N ARG A 543 21.12 -5.70 7.02
CA ARG A 543 19.72 -5.94 6.59
C ARG A 543 18.85 -4.83 5.98
N HIS A 544 19.27 -3.56 5.86
CA HIS A 544 18.34 -2.51 5.37
C HIS A 544 18.88 -1.62 4.22
N THR A 545 19.34 -2.22 3.11
CA THR A 545 19.80 -1.46 1.92
C THR A 545 18.69 -0.67 1.21
N ALA A 546 17.41 -1.01 1.41
CA ALA A 546 16.30 -0.34 0.76
C ALA A 546 16.10 1.10 1.26
N ASN A 547 16.31 1.36 2.56
CA ASN A 547 16.14 2.69 3.13
C ASN A 547 17.18 3.65 2.54
N ALA A 548 18.43 3.19 2.39
CA ALA A 548 19.52 3.96 1.78
C ALA A 548 19.21 4.39 0.35
N GLU A 549 18.64 3.51 -0.48
CA GLU A 549 18.25 3.84 -1.85
C GLU A 549 17.17 4.94 -1.87
N HIS A 550 16.09 4.80 -1.11
CA HIS A 550 15.04 5.82 -1.02
C HIS A 550 15.54 7.15 -0.43
N GLY A 551 16.48 7.07 0.53
CA GLY A 551 17.11 8.25 1.12
C GLY A 551 17.97 9.00 0.09
N LEU A 552 18.73 8.27 -0.72
CA LEU A 552 19.51 8.85 -1.80
C LEU A 552 18.61 9.44 -2.90
N GLU A 553 17.52 8.76 -3.27
CA GLU A 553 16.52 9.31 -4.19
C GLU A 553 15.93 10.63 -3.67
N ALA A 554 15.55 10.71 -2.39
CA ALA A 554 15.05 11.94 -1.78
C ALA A 554 16.06 13.10 -1.86
N ILE A 555 17.35 12.81 -1.63
CA ILE A 555 18.44 13.79 -1.72
C ILE A 555 18.62 14.28 -3.16
N LEU A 556 18.66 13.34 -4.12
CA LEU A 556 18.82 13.66 -5.54
C LEU A 556 17.58 14.36 -6.12
N MET A 557 16.41 14.23 -5.48
CA MET A 557 15.21 14.98 -5.83
C MET A 557 15.29 16.46 -5.45
N SER A 558 16.16 16.83 -4.51
CA SER A 558 16.42 18.24 -4.20
C SER A 558 17.31 18.91 -5.25
N ALA A 559 17.18 20.24 -5.38
CA ALA A 559 18.10 21.03 -6.20
C ALA A 559 19.55 20.85 -5.72
N PRO A 560 20.53 20.63 -6.62
CA PRO A 560 21.92 20.49 -6.27
C PRO A 560 22.42 21.69 -5.45
N PRO A 561 23.05 21.47 -4.28
CA PRO A 561 23.52 22.54 -3.44
C PRO A 561 24.67 23.29 -4.10
N VAL A 562 24.61 24.61 -3.99
CA VAL A 562 25.62 25.54 -4.51
C VAL A 562 26.84 25.58 -3.57
N ASP A 563 26.61 25.43 -2.27
CA ASP A 563 27.65 25.56 -1.24
C ASP A 563 28.25 24.22 -0.79
N ILE A 564 28.26 23.19 -1.65
CA ILE A 564 28.70 21.83 -1.29
C ILE A 564 30.13 21.80 -0.70
N PHE A 565 30.97 22.76 -1.09
CA PHE A 565 32.36 22.92 -0.63
C PHE A 565 32.50 23.53 0.77
N CYS A 566 31.44 24.11 1.32
CA CYS A 566 31.43 24.74 2.63
C CYS A 566 31.20 23.73 3.78
N MET A 567 30.97 22.45 3.46
CA MET A 567 30.83 21.39 4.46
C MET A 567 32.16 21.01 5.13
N ASN A 568 32.05 20.46 6.34
CA ASN A 568 33.19 19.82 7.00
C ASN A 568 33.69 18.64 6.16
N ARG A 569 35.00 18.56 5.93
CA ARG A 569 35.67 17.52 5.12
C ARG A 569 35.26 16.10 5.51
N GLU A 570 35.18 15.78 6.80
CA GLU A 570 34.83 14.44 7.28
C GLU A 570 33.37 14.10 6.99
N LYS A 571 32.46 15.06 7.21
CA LYS A 571 31.04 14.93 6.88
C LYS A 571 30.85 14.69 5.38
N LEU A 572 31.50 15.52 4.56
CA LEU A 572 31.42 15.45 3.10
C LEU A 572 32.00 14.13 2.58
N SER A 573 33.15 13.69 3.09
CA SER A 573 33.75 12.40 2.73
C SER A 573 32.83 11.23 3.03
N SER A 574 32.22 11.22 4.22
CA SER A 574 31.34 10.13 4.65
C SER A 574 30.08 10.05 3.78
N PHE A 575 29.46 11.21 3.54
CA PHE A 575 28.30 11.34 2.65
C PHE A 575 28.60 10.85 1.22
N LEU A 576 29.70 11.29 0.61
CA LEU A 576 30.03 10.92 -0.78
C LEU A 576 30.35 9.44 -0.93
N MET A 577 31.05 8.85 0.05
CA MET A 577 31.32 7.41 0.06
C MET A 577 30.03 6.59 0.20
N TRP A 578 29.13 7.01 1.09
CA TRP A 578 27.82 6.38 1.27
C TRP A 578 26.96 6.50 0.02
N ALA A 579 26.85 7.69 -0.57
CA ALA A 579 26.03 7.94 -1.75
C ALA A 579 26.51 7.11 -2.95
N SER A 580 27.83 7.10 -3.19
CA SER A 580 28.44 6.32 -4.27
C SER A 580 28.26 4.81 -4.07
N SER A 581 28.46 4.32 -2.84
CA SER A 581 28.25 2.89 -2.52
C SER A 581 26.79 2.48 -2.72
N THR A 582 25.85 3.32 -2.29
CA THR A 582 24.41 3.07 -2.40
C THR A 582 23.95 3.06 -3.86
N ALA A 583 24.41 4.02 -4.67
CA ALA A 583 24.11 4.09 -6.09
C ALA A 583 24.58 2.85 -6.86
N LEU A 584 25.85 2.45 -6.68
CA LEU A 584 26.42 1.29 -7.34
C LEU A 584 25.75 -0.03 -6.89
N LYS A 585 25.37 -0.14 -5.61
CA LYS A 585 24.65 -1.31 -5.09
C LYS A 585 23.25 -1.46 -5.70
N SER A 586 22.50 -0.36 -5.87
CA SER A 586 21.17 -0.39 -6.53
C SER A 586 21.25 -0.99 -7.94
N GLU A 587 22.28 -0.61 -8.70
CA GLU A 587 22.49 -1.09 -10.08
C GLU A 587 22.80 -2.59 -10.13
N SER A 588 23.67 -3.07 -9.23
CA SER A 588 23.99 -4.50 -9.16
C SER A 588 22.74 -5.36 -8.92
N LYS A 589 21.83 -4.92 -8.04
CA LYS A 589 20.60 -5.64 -7.71
C LYS A 589 19.64 -5.75 -8.90
N LYS A 590 19.47 -4.66 -9.66
CA LYS A 590 18.66 -4.64 -10.89
C LYS A 590 19.23 -5.59 -11.96
N MET A 591 20.56 -5.67 -12.05
CA MET A 591 21.27 -6.54 -12.99
C MET A 591 21.21 -8.03 -12.60
N PHE A 592 21.18 -8.36 -11.30
CA PHE A 592 20.97 -9.72 -10.80
C PHE A 592 19.52 -10.20 -10.97
N GLN A 593 18.51 -9.36 -10.69
CA GLN A 593 17.10 -9.71 -10.89
C GLN A 593 16.76 -9.98 -12.37
N CYS A 594 17.41 -9.30 -13.30
CA CYS A 594 17.23 -9.50 -14.74
C CYS A 594 17.83 -10.83 -15.25
N LYS A 595 18.80 -11.41 -14.53
CA LYS A 595 19.40 -12.72 -14.86
C LYS A 595 18.57 -13.90 -14.34
N GLU A 596 17.82 -13.74 -13.25
CA GLU A 596 16.93 -14.78 -12.72
C GLU A 596 15.60 -14.89 -13.48
N SER A 597 15.15 -13.83 -14.16
CA SER A 597 13.89 -13.81 -14.91
C SER A 597 13.97 -14.40 -16.33
N GLY A 598 15.09 -14.99 -16.73
CA GLY A 598 15.20 -15.81 -17.96
C GLY A 598 14.99 -15.07 -19.29
N LEU A 599 14.90 -13.74 -19.30
CA LEU A 599 14.77 -12.98 -20.55
C LEU A 599 16.15 -12.76 -21.18
N TYR A 600 16.37 -13.44 -22.30
CA TYR A 600 17.54 -13.25 -23.15
C TYR A 600 17.61 -11.79 -23.66
N LEU A 601 18.80 -11.21 -23.47
CA LEU A 601 19.42 -10.04 -24.11
C LEU A 601 18.47 -9.13 -24.94
N PRO A 602 18.22 -7.86 -24.55
CA PRO A 602 17.58 -6.93 -25.46
C PRO A 602 18.60 -6.54 -26.53
N VAL A 603 18.34 -7.00 -27.76
CA VAL A 603 18.77 -6.28 -28.97
C VAL A 603 18.33 -4.82 -28.77
N ILE A 604 19.29 -3.91 -28.85
CA ILE A 604 19.13 -2.47 -28.68
C ILE A 604 18.00 -1.99 -29.61
N SER A 605 16.86 -1.64 -29.03
CA SER A 605 15.76 -0.97 -29.71
C SER A 605 15.66 0.46 -29.16
N GLU A 606 15.99 1.43 -30.00
CA GLU A 606 16.16 2.87 -29.71
C GLU A 606 14.90 3.64 -29.27
N LYS A 607 13.78 3.00 -28.87
CA LYS A 607 12.51 3.71 -28.66
C LYS A 607 11.75 3.48 -27.36
N ALA A 608 12.35 2.86 -26.34
CA ALA A 608 11.79 2.87 -24.99
C ALA A 608 12.59 3.82 -24.09
N SER A 609 11.92 4.78 -23.45
CA SER A 609 12.49 5.73 -22.49
C SER A 609 13.15 4.97 -21.32
N GLN A 610 14.44 4.66 -21.44
CA GLN A 610 15.21 4.03 -20.37
C GLN A 610 15.36 5.05 -19.23
N LYS A 611 14.78 4.73 -18.06
CA LYS A 611 14.93 5.50 -16.82
C LYS A 611 16.42 5.54 -16.44
N GLU A 612 16.98 6.75 -16.28
CA GLU A 612 18.39 6.92 -15.91
C GLU A 612 18.75 6.17 -14.63
N SER A 613 19.97 5.63 -14.58
CA SER A 613 20.47 4.90 -13.43
C SER A 613 20.77 5.84 -12.25
N LEU A 614 20.71 5.33 -11.01
CA LEU A 614 20.93 6.16 -9.82
C LEU A 614 22.36 6.71 -9.77
N THR A 615 23.36 5.94 -10.24
CA THR A 615 24.75 6.39 -10.36
C THR A 615 24.88 7.53 -11.36
N LEU A 616 24.19 7.44 -12.50
CA LEU A 616 24.17 8.53 -13.47
C LEU A 616 23.55 9.78 -12.85
N LYS A 617 22.38 9.68 -12.19
CA LYS A 617 21.71 10.80 -11.51
C LYS A 617 22.59 11.47 -10.45
N LEU A 618 23.29 10.68 -9.63
CA LEU A 618 24.25 11.19 -8.65
C LEU A 618 25.40 11.96 -9.31
N LEU A 619 25.96 11.44 -10.41
CA LEU A 619 27.00 12.12 -11.17
C LEU A 619 26.52 13.48 -11.71
N ARG A 620 25.30 13.54 -12.25
CA ARG A 620 24.71 14.82 -12.72
C ARG A 620 24.54 15.80 -11.59
N TRP A 621 23.97 15.32 -10.49
CA TRP A 621 23.69 16.14 -9.32
C TRP A 621 24.98 16.79 -8.79
N LEU A 622 26.06 16.02 -8.63
CA LEU A 622 27.37 16.56 -8.22
C LEU A 622 27.97 17.52 -9.25
N THR A 623 27.88 17.19 -10.54
CA THR A 623 28.40 18.05 -11.62
C THR A 623 27.72 19.42 -11.63
N VAL A 624 26.41 19.44 -11.45
CA VAL A 624 25.62 20.69 -11.37
C VAL A 624 26.01 21.48 -10.13
N SER A 625 26.11 20.83 -8.96
CA SER A 625 26.58 21.47 -7.73
C SER A 625 27.92 22.19 -7.90
N ILE A 626 28.84 21.59 -8.66
CA ILE A 626 30.16 22.19 -8.94
C ILE A 626 30.02 23.43 -9.81
N ILE A 627 29.31 23.31 -10.94
CA ILE A 627 29.17 24.39 -11.92
C ILE A 627 28.40 25.57 -11.30
N HIS A 628 27.27 25.30 -10.64
CA HIS A 628 26.47 26.34 -9.98
C HIS A 628 27.19 26.95 -8.78
N GLY A 629 27.85 26.12 -7.96
CA GLY A 629 28.66 26.56 -6.83
C GLY A 629 29.70 27.59 -7.24
N LYS A 630 30.52 27.26 -8.24
CA LYS A 630 31.59 28.15 -8.71
C LYS A 630 31.11 29.38 -9.45
N LEU A 631 30.00 29.28 -10.18
CA LEU A 631 29.39 30.46 -10.80
C LEU A 631 28.79 31.39 -9.75
N SER A 632 28.13 30.88 -8.71
CA SER A 632 27.55 31.71 -7.65
C SER A 632 28.59 32.50 -6.86
N SER A 633 29.71 31.86 -6.48
CA SER A 633 30.80 32.50 -5.72
C SER A 633 31.43 33.68 -6.48
N TYR A 634 31.29 33.71 -7.80
CA TYR A 634 31.76 34.78 -8.66
C TYR A 634 30.79 35.99 -8.70
N PHE A 635 29.48 35.78 -8.50
CA PHE A 635 28.46 36.81 -8.65
C PHE A 635 27.99 37.47 -7.35
N ASP A 636 28.41 36.98 -6.18
CA ASP A 636 28.18 37.63 -4.89
C ASP A 636 29.00 38.93 -4.73
N ASP A 637 30.06 39.13 -5.52
CA ASP A 637 30.76 40.42 -5.67
C ASP A 637 29.99 41.31 -6.66
N TRP A 638 28.99 42.03 -6.15
CA TRP A 638 28.06 42.78 -7.00
C TRP A 638 28.66 44.10 -7.52
N THR A 639 28.84 44.22 -8.85
CA THR A 639 28.28 45.27 -9.74
C THR A 639 29.12 45.49 -11.01
N ALA A 640 29.06 44.57 -11.97
CA ALA A 640 29.09 44.84 -13.43
C ALA A 640 29.06 43.51 -14.21
N LYS A 641 28.45 43.52 -15.39
CA LYS A 641 28.48 42.44 -16.42
C LYS A 641 27.44 41.31 -16.30
N PHE A 642 26.15 41.67 -16.17
CA PHE A 642 25.09 40.83 -16.75
C PHE A 642 25.20 40.73 -18.30
N SER A 643 26.03 41.56 -18.95
CA SER A 643 26.24 41.58 -20.40
C SER A 643 27.19 40.50 -20.94
N ASP A 644 28.05 39.87 -20.12
CA ASP A 644 29.07 38.92 -20.60
C ASP A 644 28.57 37.47 -20.70
N ARG A 645 27.37 37.16 -20.19
CA ARG A 645 26.84 35.78 -20.20
C ARG A 645 26.46 35.27 -21.58
N SER A 646 26.26 36.16 -22.56
CA SER A 646 25.94 35.83 -23.96
C SER A 646 27.13 35.32 -24.78
N ASN A 647 28.36 35.37 -24.24
CA ASN A 647 29.59 34.97 -24.94
C ASN A 647 30.18 33.61 -24.45
N LEU A 648 29.51 32.91 -23.54
CA LEU A 648 29.92 31.58 -23.05
C LEU A 648 29.55 30.49 -24.07
N LYS A 649 30.33 30.37 -25.15
CA LYS A 649 30.12 29.33 -26.19
C LYS A 649 30.93 28.06 -25.95
N THR A 650 32.12 28.17 -25.35
CA THR A 650 33.06 27.05 -25.18
C THR A 650 33.48 26.92 -23.72
N LEU A 651 33.97 25.73 -23.34
CA LEU A 651 34.53 25.50 -22.00
C LEU A 651 35.69 26.45 -21.71
N GLN A 652 36.49 26.80 -22.72
CA GLN A 652 37.57 27.78 -22.56
C GLN A 652 37.04 29.13 -22.03
N SER A 653 35.99 29.69 -22.63
CA SER A 653 35.46 30.99 -22.18
C SER A 653 34.81 30.91 -20.79
N LEU A 654 34.30 29.74 -20.41
CA LEU A 654 33.84 29.47 -19.04
C LEU A 654 35.01 29.43 -18.04
N LEU A 655 36.11 28.75 -18.37
CA LEU A 655 37.28 28.66 -17.49
C LEU A 655 37.96 30.03 -17.31
N GLU A 656 38.07 30.82 -18.37
CA GLU A 656 38.59 32.20 -18.31
C GLU A 656 37.69 33.11 -17.45
N CYS A 657 36.36 32.90 -17.48
CA CYS A 657 35.43 33.64 -16.64
C CYS A 657 35.61 33.31 -15.15
N VAL A 658 35.77 32.03 -14.80
CA VAL A 658 35.87 31.58 -13.40
C VAL A 658 37.25 31.88 -12.78
N ALA A 659 38.32 31.84 -13.57
CA ALA A 659 39.69 32.12 -13.10
C ALA A 659 39.88 33.55 -12.56
N ASN A 660 39.11 34.53 -13.07
CA ASN A 660 39.27 35.94 -12.71
C ASN A 660 38.66 36.35 -11.35
N GLY A 661 37.99 35.43 -10.63
CA GLY A 661 37.31 35.75 -9.35
C GLY A 661 37.82 35.02 -8.10
N ASP A 662 38.78 34.10 -8.22
CA ASP A 662 39.23 33.24 -7.10
C ASP A 662 40.39 33.91 -6.30
N GLU A 663 40.21 35.15 -5.81
CA GLU A 663 41.33 35.88 -5.17
C GLU A 663 41.65 35.45 -3.72
N LYS A 664 40.81 34.68 -3.00
CA LYS A 664 41.11 34.23 -1.62
C LYS A 664 40.39 32.93 -1.23
N GLY A 665 40.97 31.77 -1.56
CA GLY A 665 40.48 30.46 -1.09
C GLY A 665 41.06 30.04 0.27
N ASN A 666 40.20 29.69 1.24
CA ASN A 666 40.61 29.04 2.50
C ASN A 666 41.15 27.61 2.26
N LYS A 667 42.23 27.21 2.94
CA LYS A 667 42.86 25.88 2.78
C LYS A 667 41.88 24.70 3.00
N SER A 668 40.86 24.86 3.84
CA SER A 668 39.84 23.83 4.09
C SER A 668 38.84 23.66 2.94
N SER A 669 38.52 24.71 2.17
CA SER A 669 37.63 24.58 1.01
C SER A 669 38.35 23.87 -0.14
N PHE A 670 39.66 24.01 -0.22
CA PHE A 670 40.51 23.37 -1.21
C PHE A 670 40.53 21.83 -1.07
N ASP A 671 40.68 21.31 0.14
CA ASP A 671 40.65 19.86 0.39
C ASP A 671 39.30 19.24 0.02
N CYS A 672 38.20 19.98 0.20
CA CYS A 672 36.86 19.56 -0.23
C CYS A 672 36.69 19.56 -1.76
N LYS A 673 37.28 20.53 -2.48
CA LYS A 673 37.29 20.56 -3.96
C LYS A 673 37.96 19.30 -4.54
N GLU A 674 39.12 18.92 -4.02
CA GLU A 674 39.87 17.73 -4.49
C GLU A 674 39.10 16.43 -4.18
N LEU A 675 38.46 16.35 -3.02
CA LEU A 675 37.65 15.19 -2.63
C LEU A 675 36.44 14.99 -3.55
N VAL A 676 35.68 16.06 -3.85
CA VAL A 676 34.55 16.01 -4.78
C VAL A 676 35.01 15.65 -6.19
N ALA A 677 36.13 16.23 -6.65
CA ALA A 677 36.70 15.91 -7.97
C ALA A 677 37.08 14.43 -8.10
N GLY A 678 37.70 13.85 -7.06
CA GLY A 678 38.02 12.42 -7.01
C GLY A 678 36.77 11.53 -7.10
N GLN A 679 35.69 11.91 -6.42
CA GLN A 679 34.43 11.16 -6.44
C GLN A 679 33.69 11.25 -7.79
N VAL A 680 33.61 12.43 -8.38
CA VAL A 680 33.06 12.63 -9.74
C VAL A 680 33.84 11.81 -10.76
N PHE A 681 35.18 11.81 -10.67
CA PHE A 681 36.03 11.01 -11.53
C PHE A 681 35.80 9.50 -11.34
N TYR A 682 35.69 9.02 -10.10
CA TYR A 682 35.39 7.62 -9.79
C TYR A 682 34.02 7.16 -10.34
N LEU A 683 32.97 7.96 -10.15
CA LEU A 683 31.64 7.66 -10.69
C LEU A 683 31.64 7.64 -12.23
N GLN A 684 32.35 8.58 -12.86
CA GLN A 684 32.54 8.61 -14.31
C GLN A 684 33.28 7.38 -14.83
N GLN A 685 34.28 6.87 -14.10
CA GLN A 685 34.95 5.61 -14.45
C GLN A 685 34.01 4.40 -14.37
N CYS A 686 33.15 4.35 -13.35
CA CYS A 686 32.17 3.26 -13.19
C CYS A 686 31.13 3.22 -14.31
N LEU A 687 30.68 4.38 -14.81
CA LEU A 687 29.68 4.49 -15.88
C LEU A 687 30.27 4.33 -17.30
N GLY A 688 31.59 4.48 -17.46
CA GLY A 688 32.28 4.38 -18.74
C GLY A 688 32.12 5.62 -19.65
N THR A 689 32.83 5.62 -20.78
CA THR A 689 32.97 6.77 -21.70
C THR A 689 31.78 6.98 -22.65
N ASN A 690 30.75 6.14 -22.58
CA ASN A 690 29.49 6.26 -23.35
C ASN A 690 28.43 7.12 -22.63
N CYS A 691 28.80 7.79 -21.54
CA CYS A 691 27.90 8.67 -20.80
C CYS A 691 27.57 9.92 -21.62
N GLY A 692 26.28 10.19 -21.87
CA GLY A 692 25.82 11.42 -22.55
C GLY A 692 26.17 12.72 -21.79
N ALA A 693 26.61 12.62 -20.54
CA ALA A 693 27.01 13.74 -19.68
C ALA A 693 28.50 14.12 -19.75
N LEU A 694 29.29 13.42 -20.55
CA LEU A 694 30.75 13.52 -20.56
C LEU A 694 31.27 14.99 -20.67
N PRO A 695 30.73 15.85 -21.57
CA PRO A 695 31.20 17.23 -21.68
C PRO A 695 31.02 18.05 -20.41
N SER A 696 29.86 17.94 -19.75
CA SER A 696 29.59 18.67 -18.51
C SER A 696 30.40 18.14 -17.33
N VAL A 697 30.62 16.83 -17.24
CA VAL A 697 31.47 16.21 -16.20
C VAL A 697 32.92 16.69 -16.35
N VAL A 698 33.46 16.68 -17.57
CA VAL A 698 34.80 17.21 -17.85
C VAL A 698 34.88 18.70 -17.55
N SER A 699 33.85 19.46 -17.92
CA SER A 699 33.76 20.89 -17.62
C SER A 699 33.84 21.16 -16.11
N ALA A 700 33.07 20.43 -15.30
CA ALA A 700 33.12 20.56 -13.84
C ALA A 700 34.48 20.17 -13.23
N LEU A 701 35.10 19.08 -13.71
CA LEU A 701 36.43 18.68 -13.26
C LEU A 701 37.51 19.73 -13.62
N CYS A 702 37.43 20.30 -14.83
CA CYS A 702 38.31 21.39 -15.25
C CYS A 702 38.13 22.64 -14.35
N ILE A 703 36.89 23.02 -14.04
CA ILE A 703 36.57 24.14 -13.13
C ILE A 703 37.17 23.92 -11.74
N LEU A 704 37.15 22.67 -11.22
CA LEU A 704 37.69 22.37 -9.89
C LEU A 704 39.22 22.29 -9.82
N LEU A 705 39.84 21.69 -10.84
CA LEU A 705 41.24 21.28 -10.77
C LEU A 705 42.19 22.20 -11.53
N LEU A 706 41.70 22.90 -12.56
CA LEU A 706 42.53 23.61 -13.55
C LEU A 706 42.37 25.15 -13.51
N CYS A 707 41.43 25.70 -12.74
CA CYS A 707 41.25 27.15 -12.57
C CYS A 707 42.14 27.80 -11.50
N ASP A 708 42.77 27.04 -10.59
CA ASP A 708 43.61 27.60 -9.51
C ASP A 708 45.03 27.91 -10.05
N ASP A 709 45.31 29.19 -10.37
CA ASP A 709 46.61 29.67 -10.88
C ASP A 709 47.78 29.39 -9.91
N SER A 710 47.51 29.22 -8.61
CA SER A 710 48.53 28.93 -7.59
C SER A 710 49.20 27.56 -7.74
N LYS A 711 48.60 26.61 -8.46
CA LYS A 711 49.15 25.25 -8.69
C LYS A 711 50.25 25.21 -9.77
N PHE A 712 50.30 26.20 -10.65
CA PHE A 712 51.08 26.14 -11.90
C PHE A 712 52.27 27.09 -11.96
N ALA A 713 52.50 27.87 -10.91
CA ALA A 713 53.66 28.75 -10.81
C ALA A 713 54.93 27.92 -10.49
N GLY A 714 55.65 27.44 -11.53
CA GLY A 714 57.06 27.06 -11.35
C GLY A 714 57.68 25.98 -12.25
N SER A 715 57.05 25.45 -13.30
CA SER A 715 57.75 24.49 -14.20
C SER A 715 57.34 24.58 -15.67
N ASP A 716 58.32 24.57 -16.58
CA ASP A 716 58.12 24.67 -18.04
C ASP A 716 57.26 23.54 -18.62
N PHE A 717 57.28 22.35 -18.01
CA PHE A 717 56.41 21.22 -18.36
C PHE A 717 54.90 21.57 -18.23
N MET A 718 54.55 22.52 -17.37
CA MET A 718 53.17 22.91 -17.12
C MET A 718 52.64 23.98 -18.09
N LEU A 719 53.52 24.66 -18.84
CA LEU A 719 53.12 25.62 -19.89
C LEU A 719 52.58 24.89 -21.13
N ASP A 720 53.22 23.81 -21.55
CA ASP A 720 52.73 22.92 -22.62
C ASP A 720 51.45 22.18 -22.22
N PHE A 721 51.36 21.81 -20.93
CA PHE A 721 50.14 21.22 -20.38
C PHE A 721 48.98 22.22 -20.40
N ARG A 722 49.23 23.50 -20.08
CA ARG A 722 48.23 24.57 -20.10
C ARG A 722 47.76 24.90 -21.53
N SER A 723 48.68 25.00 -22.49
CA SER A 723 48.32 25.26 -23.90
C SER A 723 47.49 24.10 -24.48
N SER A 724 47.80 22.86 -24.10
CA SER A 724 47.03 21.67 -24.45
C SER A 724 45.63 21.67 -23.83
N ILE A 725 45.48 22.10 -22.56
CA ILE A 725 44.16 22.23 -21.92
C ILE A 725 43.31 23.29 -22.61
N VAL A 726 43.87 24.47 -22.90
CA VAL A 726 43.16 25.57 -23.56
C VAL A 726 42.68 25.18 -24.96
N THR A 727 43.52 24.49 -25.73
CA THR A 727 43.17 24.00 -27.07
C THR A 727 42.14 22.88 -27.08
N LEU A 728 42.10 22.03 -26.04
CA LEU A 728 41.07 21.01 -25.88
C LEU A 728 39.75 21.63 -25.36
N ALA A 729 39.82 22.58 -24.43
CA ALA A 729 38.65 23.28 -23.88
C ALA A 729 37.94 24.18 -24.90
N SER A 730 38.64 24.65 -25.93
CA SER A 730 38.01 25.42 -27.03
C SER A 730 37.13 24.56 -27.95
N ARG A 731 37.33 23.23 -27.94
CA ARG A 731 36.55 22.25 -28.72
C ARG A 731 35.36 21.66 -27.97
N ILE A 732 35.19 22.04 -26.70
CA ILE A 732 34.09 21.56 -25.85
C ILE A 732 33.09 22.69 -25.69
N CYS A 733 31.81 22.40 -25.91
CA CYS A 733 30.75 23.37 -25.71
C CYS A 733 30.58 23.73 -24.23
N CYS A 734 30.13 24.95 -23.97
CA CYS A 734 29.81 25.34 -22.61
C CYS A 734 28.67 24.43 -22.07
N PRO A 735 28.81 23.85 -20.86
CA PRO A 735 27.78 22.98 -20.30
C PRO A 735 26.44 23.72 -20.19
N PRO A 736 25.30 23.07 -20.51
CA PRO A 736 24.00 23.71 -20.45
C PRO A 736 23.63 24.18 -19.04
N GLU A 737 24.22 23.58 -18.00
CA GLU A 737 24.06 23.96 -16.60
C GLU A 737 24.56 25.38 -16.30
N SER A 738 25.47 25.91 -17.12
CA SER A 738 25.97 27.29 -16.99
C SER A 738 24.89 28.34 -17.29
N ASN A 739 23.85 27.95 -18.03
CA ASN A 739 22.71 28.79 -18.37
C ASN A 739 21.87 29.07 -17.11
N PRO A 740 21.62 30.33 -16.75
CA PRO A 740 20.79 30.67 -15.59
C PRO A 740 19.32 30.23 -15.72
N ALA A 741 18.85 29.93 -16.93
CA ALA A 741 17.52 29.38 -17.16
C ALA A 741 17.46 27.86 -16.95
N TRP A 742 18.60 27.18 -16.90
CA TRP A 742 18.67 25.74 -16.69
C TRP A 742 18.21 25.36 -15.28
N ARG A 743 17.48 24.25 -15.15
CA ARG A 743 16.94 23.77 -13.87
C ARG A 743 17.17 22.28 -13.73
N TRP A 744 17.48 21.87 -12.50
CA TRP A 744 17.59 20.46 -12.15
C TRP A 744 16.24 19.76 -12.32
N SER A 745 16.27 18.58 -12.93
CA SER A 745 15.16 17.64 -12.98
C SER A 745 15.70 16.25 -12.70
N PHE A 746 15.03 15.53 -11.81
CA PHE A 746 15.45 14.18 -11.44
C PHE A 746 15.22 13.14 -12.54
N ASP A 747 14.18 13.28 -13.36
CA ASP A 747 13.80 12.29 -14.38
C ASP A 747 14.16 12.69 -15.81
N GLN A 748 14.26 13.99 -16.09
CA GLN A 748 14.66 14.42 -17.43
C GLN A 748 16.17 14.28 -17.59
N PRO A 749 16.64 13.62 -18.67
CA PRO A 749 18.07 13.48 -18.94
C PRO A 749 18.73 14.83 -19.24
N TRP A 750 20.06 14.83 -19.34
CA TRP A 750 20.84 15.97 -19.86
C TRP A 750 20.40 16.31 -21.28
N LYS A 751 19.37 17.14 -21.43
CA LYS A 751 18.92 17.63 -22.72
C LYS A 751 18.73 19.12 -22.61
N ASP A 752 19.58 19.84 -23.31
CA ASP A 752 19.29 21.20 -23.72
C ASP A 752 18.99 21.15 -25.22
N HIS A 753 17.82 21.66 -25.60
CA HIS A 753 17.39 21.72 -27.01
C HIS A 753 18.06 22.89 -27.77
N SER A 754 19.05 23.53 -27.16
CA SER A 754 19.63 24.79 -27.62
C SER A 754 20.82 24.63 -28.58
N THR A 755 21.48 23.46 -28.63
CA THR A 755 22.65 23.20 -29.49
C THR A 755 22.57 21.83 -30.17
N GLU A 756 21.97 21.79 -31.35
CA GLU A 756 22.12 20.63 -32.26
C GLU A 756 23.52 20.68 -32.89
N LEU A 757 24.48 19.95 -32.30
CA LEU A 757 25.79 19.71 -32.88
C LEU A 757 25.69 18.72 -34.04
N SER A 758 26.48 18.94 -35.09
CA SER A 758 26.65 17.95 -36.15
C SER A 758 27.35 16.68 -35.63
N ASP A 759 27.14 15.54 -36.28
CA ASP A 759 27.76 14.27 -35.86
C ASP A 759 29.30 14.35 -35.80
N SER A 760 29.92 15.15 -36.66
CA SER A 760 31.37 15.40 -36.66
C SER A 760 31.83 16.20 -35.43
N GLU A 761 31.09 17.23 -35.04
CA GLU A 761 31.41 18.06 -33.87
C GLU A 761 31.22 17.28 -32.57
N ARG A 762 30.22 16.39 -32.52
CA ARG A 762 30.01 15.48 -31.37
C ARG A 762 31.17 14.51 -31.17
N ILE A 763 31.76 14.01 -32.26
CA ILE A 763 32.91 13.12 -32.20
C ILE A 763 34.16 13.88 -31.72
N ASP A 764 34.41 15.08 -32.25
CA ASP A 764 35.58 15.89 -31.84
C ASP A 764 35.46 16.38 -30.38
N GLU A 765 34.28 16.84 -29.96
CA GLU A 765 34.02 17.21 -28.55
C GLU A 765 34.25 16.02 -27.62
N ARG A 766 33.74 14.85 -27.99
CA ARG A 766 33.90 13.62 -27.19
C ARG A 766 35.36 13.21 -27.07
N HIS A 767 36.12 13.28 -28.16
CA HIS A 767 37.54 12.98 -28.18
C HIS A 767 38.34 14.00 -27.34
N ALA A 768 38.00 15.29 -27.42
CA ALA A 768 38.57 16.32 -26.56
C ALA A 768 38.30 16.06 -25.06
N CYS A 769 37.08 15.66 -24.72
CA CYS A 769 36.69 15.27 -23.37
C CYS A 769 37.50 14.07 -22.85
N GLN A 770 37.69 13.04 -23.69
CA GLN A 770 38.48 11.86 -23.33
C GLN A 770 39.94 12.21 -23.05
N LYS A 771 40.56 13.05 -23.90
CA LYS A 771 41.94 13.53 -23.70
C LYS A 771 42.08 14.34 -22.41
N LEU A 772 41.12 15.22 -22.11
CA LEU A 772 41.12 15.97 -20.85
C LEU A 772 40.94 15.08 -19.63
N LEU A 773 40.13 14.02 -19.70
CA LEU A 773 40.00 13.05 -18.59
C LEU A 773 41.33 12.35 -18.26
N VAL A 774 42.13 12.00 -19.27
CA VAL A 774 43.48 11.44 -19.08
C VAL A 774 44.42 12.47 -18.46
N MET A 775 44.31 13.73 -18.85
CA MET A 775 45.08 14.79 -18.21
C MET A 775 44.67 14.99 -16.74
N ILE A 776 43.38 14.95 -16.45
CA ILE A 776 42.82 15.08 -15.09
C ILE A 776 43.23 13.91 -14.19
N SER A 777 43.25 12.67 -14.70
CA SER A 777 43.69 11.50 -13.92
C SER A 777 45.13 11.66 -13.42
N ASN A 778 46.03 12.13 -14.29
CA ASN A 778 47.41 12.41 -13.94
C ASN A 778 47.53 13.51 -12.86
N VAL A 779 46.67 14.53 -12.89
CA VAL A 779 46.65 15.61 -11.89
C VAL A 779 46.16 15.11 -10.52
N LEU A 780 45.12 14.28 -10.50
CA LEU A 780 44.58 13.70 -9.27
C LEU A 780 45.57 12.72 -8.61
N TRP A 781 46.34 11.97 -9.41
CA TRP A 781 47.20 10.88 -8.92
C TRP A 781 48.62 11.33 -8.54
N ARG A 782 49.11 12.46 -9.08
CA ARG A 782 50.45 13.01 -8.76
C ARG A 782 50.63 13.51 -7.31
N LYS A 783 49.57 13.57 -6.50
CA LYS A 783 49.61 14.15 -5.14
C LYS A 783 49.35 13.17 -3.98
N SER A 784 48.95 11.91 -4.23
CA SER A 784 48.83 10.91 -3.17
C SER A 784 50.21 10.30 -2.87
N SER A 785 50.89 10.82 -1.86
CA SER A 785 52.28 10.47 -1.51
C SER A 785 52.49 9.04 -0.97
N ASP A 786 51.47 8.17 -0.93
CA ASP A 786 51.56 6.82 -0.35
C ASP A 786 51.40 5.66 -1.35
N PHE A 787 51.52 5.92 -2.65
CA PHE A 787 51.74 4.84 -3.63
C PHE A 787 52.98 5.16 -4.45
N GLN A 788 54.01 4.33 -4.29
CA GLN A 788 55.20 4.32 -5.14
C GLN A 788 54.76 4.42 -6.60
N GLY A 789 55.23 5.47 -7.28
CA GLY A 789 54.80 5.82 -8.62
C GLY A 789 54.88 4.62 -9.56
N LEU A 790 53.73 4.22 -10.10
CA LEU A 790 53.68 3.32 -11.24
C LEU A 790 54.32 4.08 -12.40
N SER A 791 55.40 3.52 -12.94
CA SER A 791 55.99 4.04 -14.17
C SER A 791 54.97 3.89 -15.31
N LEU A 792 55.15 4.65 -16.39
CA LEU A 792 54.38 4.52 -17.63
C LEU A 792 54.28 3.05 -18.10
N GLN A 793 55.30 2.24 -17.76
CA GLN A 793 55.42 0.82 -18.10
C GLN A 793 54.64 -0.13 -17.16
N ASP A 794 54.36 0.26 -15.92
CA ASP A 794 53.63 -0.57 -14.95
C ASP A 794 52.11 -0.39 -15.08
N VAL A 795 51.68 0.76 -15.61
CA VAL A 795 50.29 1.04 -16.01
C VAL A 795 49.88 0.18 -17.22
N GLU A 796 50.78 -0.05 -18.17
CA GLU A 796 50.60 -0.94 -19.33
C GLU A 796 50.31 -2.41 -18.93
N ASN A 797 50.85 -2.87 -17.79
CA ASN A 797 50.76 -4.27 -17.36
C ASN A 797 49.50 -4.60 -16.51
N SER A 798 48.77 -3.58 -16.02
CA SER A 798 47.66 -3.76 -15.07
C SER A 798 46.31 -4.12 -15.69
N GLY A 799 46.16 -4.01 -17.02
CA GLY A 799 44.91 -4.33 -17.73
C GLY A 799 43.72 -3.41 -17.46
N VAL A 800 43.90 -2.34 -16.68
CA VAL A 800 42.85 -1.37 -16.28
C VAL A 800 42.39 -0.48 -17.45
N PHE A 801 43.19 -0.41 -18.52
CA PHE A 801 42.96 0.43 -19.70
C PHE A 801 42.70 -0.38 -20.99
N ARG A 802 41.77 -1.36 -20.95
CA ARG A 802 41.31 -2.02 -22.20
C ARG A 802 40.82 -1.05 -23.28
N TRP A 803 40.44 0.16 -22.89
CA TRP A 803 39.87 1.19 -23.77
C TRP A 803 40.92 2.10 -24.45
N GLU A 804 42.17 2.18 -23.96
CA GLU A 804 43.24 2.90 -24.67
C GLU A 804 43.71 2.15 -25.92
N LYS A 805 43.67 0.81 -25.91
CA LYS A 805 44.01 -0.01 -27.09
C LYS A 805 43.04 0.18 -28.26
N SER A 806 41.76 0.41 -28.02
CA SER A 806 40.79 0.60 -29.12
C SER A 806 40.87 1.97 -29.81
N ILE A 807 41.57 2.94 -29.19
CA ILE A 807 41.73 4.29 -29.76
C ILE A 807 43.00 4.36 -30.62
N ILE A 808 44.04 3.59 -30.26
CA ILE A 808 45.31 3.55 -31.00
C ILE A 808 45.26 2.58 -32.20
N GLU A 809 44.36 1.60 -32.20
CA GLU A 809 44.18 0.66 -33.33
C GLU A 809 43.37 1.22 -34.52
N THR A 810 42.93 2.49 -34.45
CA THR A 810 42.17 3.16 -35.52
C THR A 810 42.84 4.43 -36.10
N GLU A 811 44.16 4.56 -35.97
CA GLU A 811 44.97 5.44 -36.84
C GLU A 811 45.58 4.67 -38.01
#